data_AF-A0A951QE71-F1
#
_entry.id   AF-A0A951QE71-F1
#
_cell.length_a   1.000
_cell.length_b   1.000
_cell.length_c   1.000
_cell.angle_alpha   90.00
_cell.angle_beta   90.00
_cell.angle_gamma   90.00
#
_symmetry.space_group_name_H-M   'P 1'
#
loop_
_entity.id
_entity.type
_entity.pdbx_description
1 polymer ?
#
loop_
_entity_poly.entity_id
_entity_poly.type
_entity_poly.pdbx_seq_one_letter_code
_entity_poly.pdbx_strand_id
1 'polypeptide(L)'
;MAKVALLVGVSEYEPGLNSLPGAVRDIEAVQRVLRHPEMGSFDDVKMLSNPDPLAMQEAIEALFLDRAKNDLILLFFSGHGIKDESGMLYLATRITRKHPKGELVKATAVSASSIHDIMNGSRCKRQVVILDCCFSGAFAEGMKAKDDGVVDLQTQLGGEGRAVLTSSTSTQYSFEQQGSDLSVYTRYIVEGIETGAADTNNDGIVSIDELHDYARKKVQETAPAMKPKIYAVEEGFNIRLAAAAVGDPKLRYRREIERFASRGEISSIGRRVLGELRDKLKLLPEEVAAIEAETLEPYRKYQKNLQEYSQALSDATQRETQLSGYTRNELKRLQEVLGLRDEDVEPIESEISSRQDIKTTEGEQKQIAEWYAQALIYLRDGQWVEAIQLLGQINAQQTGYKDVSTKLHEAKRQQQIAELTAKVEESYASQTWVESIKHLEAILAIDPENQKVKTRLDDAKRQRQLATLYAQARNWHREQQWQRVIDVFREIRALDTSCPDPDNLQELARQRLREKERLNQEGRVAKLHNRGQLYMNAQEWQKAIEVFEELAQLNPNYRDTSALLAEAQQELNQGKQMLPFMGLIAAVWVIILFLANPLGDSVAGGIGGLLTGLAIAWTTQDEAADVMLQQLLKILMFGVAGAVVGSIVWLIIPNLDNSSIPTITIPIVKALISAGIGISALLLWKQLG
;
A
#
# COMPACT_ATOMS: atom_id res chain seq x y z
N MET A 1 -86.25 -27.46 1.14
CA MET A 1 -84.96 -27.16 0.47
C MET A 1 -84.20 -28.45 0.51
N ALA A 2 -83.94 -29.04 -0.65
CA ALA A 2 -83.22 -30.31 -0.72
C ALA A 2 -81.71 -30.06 -0.70
N LYS A 3 -80.96 -30.95 -0.03
CA LYS A 3 -79.51 -31.03 -0.04
C LYS A 3 -79.11 -32.29 -0.81
N VAL A 4 -78.43 -32.12 -1.93
CA VAL A 4 -78.02 -33.23 -2.80
C VAL A 4 -76.53 -33.20 -3.07
N ALA A 5 -75.90 -34.36 -3.12
CA ALA A 5 -74.47 -34.48 -3.38
C ALA A 5 -74.13 -35.59 -4.37
N LEU A 6 -73.12 -35.33 -5.21
CA LEU A 6 -72.44 -36.33 -6.03
C LEU A 6 -70.98 -36.40 -5.57
N LEU A 7 -70.53 -37.58 -5.18
CA LEU A 7 -69.17 -37.86 -4.75
C LEU A 7 -68.50 -38.77 -5.78
N VAL A 8 -67.49 -38.26 -6.46
CA VAL A 8 -66.74 -39.00 -7.49
C VAL A 8 -65.34 -39.30 -6.98
N GLY A 9 -64.98 -40.58 -6.93
CA GLY A 9 -63.66 -41.04 -6.49
C GLY A 9 -63.03 -41.91 -7.57
N VAL A 10 -61.84 -41.54 -8.02
CA VAL A 10 -61.10 -42.31 -9.03
C VAL A 10 -59.78 -42.80 -8.44
N SER A 11 -59.71 -44.08 -8.11
CA SER A 11 -58.54 -44.76 -7.56
C SER A 11 -57.73 -45.52 -8.60
N GLU A 12 -58.37 -45.98 -9.67
CA GLU A 12 -57.77 -46.81 -10.71
C GLU A 12 -57.70 -46.06 -12.03
N TYR A 13 -56.56 -46.17 -12.72
CA TYR A 13 -56.30 -45.48 -13.97
C TYR A 13 -55.65 -46.42 -14.99
N GLU A 14 -55.87 -46.14 -16.28
CA GLU A 14 -55.06 -46.72 -17.35
C GLU A 14 -53.56 -46.35 -17.23
N PRO A 15 -52.65 -47.12 -17.86
CA PRO A 15 -51.21 -46.85 -17.81
C PRO A 15 -50.86 -45.40 -18.21
N GLY A 16 -50.10 -44.71 -17.36
CA GLY A 16 -49.72 -43.30 -17.55
C GLY A 16 -50.12 -42.37 -16.40
N LEU A 17 -50.98 -42.84 -15.50
CA LEU A 17 -51.31 -42.17 -14.23
C LEU A 17 -51.15 -43.16 -13.06
N ASN A 18 -50.64 -42.68 -11.93
CA ASN A 18 -50.48 -43.51 -10.74
C ASN A 18 -51.84 -43.79 -10.08
N SER A 19 -52.03 -45.00 -9.56
CA SER A 19 -53.23 -45.37 -8.79
C SER A 19 -53.31 -44.61 -7.48
N LEU A 20 -54.53 -44.25 -7.07
CA LEU A 20 -54.83 -43.44 -5.89
C LEU A 20 -55.80 -44.19 -4.96
N PRO A 21 -55.34 -45.23 -4.23
CA PRO A 21 -56.23 -46.08 -3.43
C PRO A 21 -57.03 -45.30 -2.36
N GLY A 22 -56.55 -44.12 -1.94
CA GLY A 22 -57.26 -43.21 -1.03
C GLY A 22 -58.55 -42.62 -1.60
N ALA A 23 -58.68 -42.45 -2.92
CA ALA A 23 -59.76 -41.66 -3.52
C ALA A 23 -61.17 -42.27 -3.32
N VAL A 24 -61.29 -43.60 -3.29
CA VAL A 24 -62.56 -44.27 -2.97
C VAL A 24 -62.88 -44.16 -1.48
N ARG A 25 -61.86 -44.24 -0.60
CA ARG A 25 -62.04 -44.07 0.84
C ARG A 25 -62.41 -42.63 1.22
N ASP A 26 -61.89 -41.66 0.47
CA ASP A 26 -62.25 -40.24 0.61
C ASP A 26 -63.76 -40.04 0.41
N ILE A 27 -64.33 -40.55 -0.68
CA ILE A 27 -65.78 -40.41 -0.94
C ILE A 27 -66.65 -41.17 0.06
N GLU A 28 -66.18 -42.32 0.58
CA GLU A 28 -66.87 -43.06 1.65
C GLU A 28 -66.90 -42.27 2.96
N ALA A 29 -65.77 -41.65 3.34
CA ALA A 29 -65.66 -40.83 4.53
C ALA A 29 -66.51 -39.55 4.43
N VAL A 30 -66.51 -38.89 3.26
CA VAL A 30 -67.36 -37.72 2.99
C VAL A 30 -68.84 -38.11 2.98
N GLN A 31 -69.22 -39.24 2.37
CA GLN A 31 -70.62 -39.70 2.38
C GLN A 31 -71.14 -39.87 3.80
N ARG A 32 -70.33 -40.46 4.68
CA ARG A 32 -70.67 -40.72 6.09
C ARG A 32 -71.07 -39.44 6.83
N VAL A 33 -70.28 -38.37 6.72
CA VAL A 33 -70.57 -37.10 7.42
C VAL A 33 -71.72 -36.32 6.76
N LEU A 34 -71.88 -36.41 5.43
CA LEU A 34 -72.95 -35.71 4.71
C LEU A 34 -74.33 -36.34 4.97
N ARG A 35 -74.43 -37.68 5.04
CA ARG A 35 -75.69 -38.38 5.32
C ARG A 35 -76.10 -38.34 6.78
N HIS A 36 -75.18 -38.04 7.70
CA HIS A 36 -75.47 -38.06 9.13
C HIS A 36 -76.55 -37.02 9.50
N PRO A 37 -77.66 -37.41 10.15
CA PRO A 37 -78.79 -36.51 10.42
C PRO A 37 -78.43 -35.29 11.29
N GLU A 38 -77.48 -35.45 12.21
CA GLU A 38 -77.02 -34.38 13.11
C GLU A 38 -75.84 -33.57 12.56
N MET A 39 -75.34 -33.89 11.35
CA MET A 39 -74.22 -33.19 10.71
C MET A 39 -74.68 -32.59 9.36
N GLY A 40 -74.38 -33.26 8.24
CA GLY A 40 -74.73 -32.77 6.91
C GLY A 40 -76.23 -32.77 6.62
N SER A 41 -76.95 -33.82 7.06
CA SER A 41 -78.38 -34.05 6.77
C SER A 41 -78.72 -33.90 5.27
N PHE A 42 -77.90 -34.47 4.39
CA PHE A 42 -78.16 -34.49 2.95
C PHE A 42 -79.26 -35.50 2.61
N ASP A 43 -80.22 -35.08 1.76
CA ASP A 43 -81.37 -35.90 1.35
C ASP A 43 -80.96 -37.00 0.37
N ASP A 44 -80.04 -36.69 -0.54
CA ASP A 44 -79.47 -37.65 -1.50
C ASP A 44 -77.96 -37.46 -1.64
N VAL A 45 -77.21 -38.57 -1.53
CA VAL A 45 -75.75 -38.58 -1.68
C VAL A 45 -75.39 -39.77 -2.55
N LYS A 46 -75.10 -39.51 -3.83
CA LYS A 46 -74.71 -40.51 -4.82
C LYS A 46 -73.19 -40.62 -4.89
N MET A 47 -72.68 -41.86 -4.87
CA MET A 47 -71.26 -42.14 -5.07
C MET A 47 -71.00 -42.72 -6.46
N LEU A 48 -69.88 -42.32 -7.07
CA LEU A 48 -69.35 -42.91 -8.30
C LEU A 48 -67.88 -43.25 -8.11
N SER A 49 -67.59 -44.55 -8.02
CA SER A 49 -66.22 -45.07 -7.93
C SER A 49 -65.73 -45.46 -9.32
N ASN A 50 -64.58 -44.93 -9.71
CA ASN A 50 -63.90 -45.20 -10.99
C ASN A 50 -64.80 -45.08 -12.25
N PRO A 51 -65.63 -44.02 -12.40
CA PRO A 51 -66.48 -43.87 -13.57
C PRO A 51 -65.68 -43.63 -14.86
N ASP A 52 -66.31 -43.98 -15.98
CA ASP A 52 -65.91 -43.54 -17.31
C ASP A 52 -66.41 -42.11 -17.60
N PRO A 53 -65.84 -41.39 -18.60
CA PRO A 53 -66.18 -40.00 -18.88
C PRO A 53 -67.67 -39.75 -19.08
N LEU A 54 -68.33 -40.61 -19.87
CA LEU A 54 -69.77 -40.47 -20.14
C LEU A 54 -70.60 -40.61 -18.86
N ALA A 55 -70.36 -41.67 -18.08
CA ALA A 55 -71.08 -41.92 -16.83
C ALA A 55 -70.86 -40.79 -15.80
N MET A 56 -69.65 -40.23 -15.74
CA MET A 56 -69.34 -39.09 -14.90
C MET A 56 -70.08 -37.83 -15.35
N GLN A 57 -70.09 -37.53 -16.66
CA GLN A 57 -70.80 -36.38 -17.22
C GLN A 57 -72.32 -36.47 -17.01
N GLU A 58 -72.93 -37.62 -17.32
CA GLU A 58 -74.37 -37.85 -17.12
C GLU A 58 -74.78 -37.68 -15.66
N ALA A 59 -73.95 -38.14 -14.73
CA ALA A 59 -74.23 -37.99 -13.30
C ALA A 59 -74.07 -36.55 -12.81
N ILE A 60 -73.08 -35.82 -13.33
CA ILE A 60 -72.92 -34.38 -13.05
C ILE A 60 -74.14 -33.62 -13.61
N GLU A 61 -74.56 -33.88 -14.85
CA GLU A 61 -75.76 -33.26 -15.42
C GLU A 61 -77.01 -33.55 -14.58
N ALA A 62 -77.22 -34.82 -14.20
CA ALA A 62 -78.34 -35.22 -13.34
C ALA A 62 -78.31 -34.58 -11.94
N LEU A 63 -77.12 -34.25 -11.41
CA LEU A 63 -76.98 -33.55 -10.13
C LEU A 63 -77.59 -32.14 -10.20
N PHE A 64 -77.38 -31.42 -11.31
CA PHE A 64 -77.76 -30.02 -11.50
C PHE A 64 -79.15 -29.82 -12.13
N LEU A 65 -79.74 -30.88 -12.69
CA LEU A 65 -81.04 -30.87 -13.36
C LEU A 65 -82.22 -30.71 -12.38
N ASP A 66 -83.23 -29.91 -12.76
CA ASP A 66 -84.50 -29.71 -12.03
C ASP A 66 -84.37 -29.38 -10.53
N ARG A 67 -83.37 -28.56 -10.17
CA ARG A 67 -83.17 -28.09 -8.79
C ARG A 67 -83.88 -26.76 -8.53
N ALA A 68 -84.44 -26.62 -7.33
CA ALA A 68 -85.03 -25.35 -6.91
C ALA A 68 -83.95 -24.32 -6.56
N LYS A 69 -84.30 -23.04 -6.60
CA LYS A 69 -83.36 -21.92 -6.38
C LYS A 69 -82.62 -22.01 -5.03
N ASN A 70 -83.29 -22.51 -3.99
CA ASN A 70 -82.80 -22.54 -2.61
C ASN A 70 -82.25 -23.91 -2.17
N ASP A 71 -82.23 -24.89 -3.07
CA ASP A 71 -81.59 -26.18 -2.80
C ASP A 71 -80.08 -26.00 -2.62
N LEU A 72 -79.39 -27.01 -2.09
CA LEU A 72 -77.94 -27.05 -1.97
C LEU A 72 -77.41 -28.22 -2.79
N ILE A 73 -76.48 -27.92 -3.69
CA ILE A 73 -75.81 -28.91 -4.53
C ILE A 73 -74.35 -28.99 -4.12
N LEU A 74 -73.85 -30.21 -3.89
CA LEU A 74 -72.44 -30.48 -3.64
C LEU A 74 -71.88 -31.45 -4.68
N LEU A 75 -70.84 -31.04 -5.41
CA LEU A 75 -70.01 -31.92 -6.21
C LEU A 75 -68.65 -32.11 -5.51
N PHE A 76 -68.34 -33.34 -5.12
CA PHE A 76 -67.03 -33.69 -4.57
C PHE A 76 -66.29 -34.58 -5.55
N PHE A 77 -65.03 -34.28 -5.82
CA PHE A 77 -64.15 -35.08 -6.67
C PHE A 77 -62.83 -35.36 -5.95
N SER A 78 -62.46 -36.64 -5.81
CA SER A 78 -61.13 -37.08 -5.39
C SER A 78 -60.47 -37.90 -6.52
N GLY A 79 -59.28 -37.48 -6.95
CA GLY A 79 -58.56 -38.10 -8.06
C GLY A 79 -57.47 -37.20 -8.68
N HIS A 80 -57.02 -37.52 -9.89
CA HIS A 80 -56.09 -36.68 -10.65
C HIS A 80 -56.79 -35.51 -11.37
N GLY A 81 -56.22 -34.31 -11.25
CA GLY A 81 -56.56 -33.14 -12.05
C GLY A 81 -55.48 -32.90 -13.11
N ILE A 82 -55.85 -32.87 -14.38
CA ILE A 82 -54.89 -32.74 -15.49
C ILE A 82 -55.12 -31.41 -16.19
N LYS A 83 -54.04 -30.67 -16.41
CA LYS A 83 -54.06 -29.50 -17.30
C LYS A 83 -53.73 -29.95 -18.72
N ASP A 84 -54.48 -29.46 -19.69
CA ASP A 84 -54.09 -29.56 -21.10
C ASP A 84 -53.04 -28.51 -21.47
N GLU A 85 -52.62 -28.49 -22.73
CA GLU A 85 -51.58 -27.60 -23.25
C GLU A 85 -52.02 -26.12 -23.21
N SER A 86 -53.32 -25.85 -23.12
CA SER A 86 -53.91 -24.51 -23.01
C SER A 86 -54.16 -24.08 -21.55
N GLY A 87 -53.78 -24.91 -20.58
CA GLY A 87 -53.99 -24.63 -19.16
C GLY A 87 -55.42 -24.91 -18.66
N MET A 88 -56.25 -25.57 -19.48
CA MET A 88 -57.62 -25.93 -19.10
C MET A 88 -57.63 -27.18 -18.24
N LEU A 89 -58.43 -27.15 -17.17
CA LEU A 89 -58.54 -28.26 -16.23
C LEU A 89 -59.47 -29.37 -16.74
N TYR A 90 -59.00 -30.60 -16.60
CA TYR A 90 -59.75 -31.83 -16.81
C TYR A 90 -59.69 -32.71 -15.55
N LEU A 91 -60.83 -33.26 -15.15
CA LEU A 91 -60.92 -34.27 -14.11
C LEU A 91 -60.68 -35.65 -14.75
N ALA A 92 -59.67 -36.37 -14.25
CA ALA A 92 -59.33 -37.68 -14.77
C ALA A 92 -60.40 -38.72 -14.38
N THR A 93 -60.61 -39.66 -15.29
CA THR A 93 -61.53 -40.80 -15.17
C THR A 93 -60.71 -42.08 -15.23
N ARG A 94 -61.36 -43.24 -15.03
CA ARG A 94 -60.66 -44.54 -15.04
C ARG A 94 -59.90 -44.80 -16.35
N ILE A 95 -60.41 -44.32 -17.48
CA ILE A 95 -59.83 -44.57 -18.81
C ILE A 95 -58.97 -43.40 -19.32
N THR A 96 -58.65 -42.42 -18.47
CA THR A 96 -57.85 -41.26 -18.88
C THR A 96 -56.47 -41.66 -19.38
N ARG A 97 -56.11 -41.16 -20.57
CA ARG A 97 -54.85 -41.46 -21.24
C ARG A 97 -54.16 -40.21 -21.75
N LYS A 98 -52.84 -40.33 -21.94
CA LYS A 98 -52.00 -39.34 -22.62
C LYS A 98 -51.38 -39.95 -23.87
N HIS A 99 -51.19 -39.14 -24.91
CA HIS A 99 -50.37 -39.50 -26.05
C HIS A 99 -48.90 -39.67 -25.62
N PRO A 100 -48.06 -40.38 -26.40
CA PRO A 100 -46.64 -40.60 -26.07
C PRO A 100 -45.82 -39.33 -25.81
N LYS A 101 -46.29 -38.18 -26.34
CA LYS A 101 -45.68 -36.85 -26.14
C LYS A 101 -46.14 -36.14 -24.86
N GLY A 102 -47.01 -36.76 -24.06
CA GLY A 102 -47.56 -36.21 -22.80
C GLY A 102 -48.88 -35.45 -22.93
N GLU A 103 -49.38 -35.26 -24.15
CA GLU A 103 -50.64 -34.55 -24.47
C GLU A 103 -51.86 -35.35 -24.00
N LEU A 104 -52.87 -34.67 -23.44
CA LEU A 104 -54.07 -35.32 -22.89
C LEU A 104 -55.03 -35.76 -24.02
N VAL A 105 -55.50 -37.02 -23.97
CA VAL A 105 -56.60 -37.48 -24.83
C VAL A 105 -57.92 -36.96 -24.24
N LYS A 106 -58.33 -35.76 -24.66
CA LYS A 106 -59.45 -35.00 -24.05
C LYS A 106 -60.76 -35.79 -23.87
N ALA A 107 -61.12 -36.67 -24.81
CA ALA A 107 -62.34 -37.49 -24.73
C ALA A 107 -62.33 -38.53 -23.60
N THR A 108 -61.17 -38.80 -23.00
CA THR A 108 -61.00 -39.76 -21.90
C THR A 108 -61.05 -39.11 -20.51
N ALA A 109 -61.33 -37.81 -20.44
CA ALA A 109 -61.43 -37.03 -19.21
C ALA A 109 -62.63 -36.07 -19.28
N VAL A 110 -63.03 -35.49 -18.14
CA VAL A 110 -64.14 -34.53 -18.08
C VAL A 110 -63.61 -33.11 -17.90
N SER A 111 -63.88 -32.21 -18.83
CA SER A 111 -63.44 -30.81 -18.75
C SER A 111 -64.17 -30.04 -17.65
N ALA A 112 -63.43 -29.24 -16.90
CA ALA A 112 -64.00 -28.29 -15.94
C ALA A 112 -64.93 -27.27 -16.61
N SER A 113 -64.63 -26.87 -17.85
CA SER A 113 -65.51 -25.98 -18.63
C SER A 113 -66.89 -26.59 -18.90
N SER A 114 -66.98 -27.88 -19.21
CA SER A 114 -68.28 -28.53 -19.41
C SER A 114 -69.07 -28.64 -18.11
N ILE A 115 -68.37 -28.87 -16.98
CA ILE A 115 -69.00 -28.83 -15.65
C ILE A 115 -69.52 -27.42 -15.36
N HIS A 116 -68.75 -26.38 -15.69
CA HIS A 116 -69.16 -24.99 -15.53
C HIS A 116 -70.40 -24.62 -16.35
N ASP A 117 -70.50 -25.08 -17.59
CA ASP A 117 -71.67 -24.87 -18.44
C ASP A 117 -72.93 -25.52 -17.84
N ILE A 118 -72.81 -26.75 -17.34
CA ILE A 118 -73.89 -27.46 -16.63
C ILE A 118 -74.29 -26.66 -15.37
N MET A 119 -73.31 -26.22 -14.58
CA MET A 119 -73.55 -25.42 -13.37
C MET A 119 -74.27 -24.11 -13.68
N ASN A 120 -73.93 -23.45 -14.80
CA ASN A 120 -74.56 -22.21 -15.28
C ASN A 120 -76.01 -22.41 -15.72
N GLY A 121 -76.33 -23.57 -16.29
CA GLY A 121 -77.70 -23.93 -16.66
C GLY A 121 -78.63 -24.20 -15.48
N SER A 122 -78.09 -24.46 -14.28
CA SER A 122 -78.90 -24.79 -13.11
C SER A 122 -79.62 -23.57 -12.51
N ARG A 123 -80.87 -23.77 -12.09
CA ARG A 123 -81.65 -22.74 -11.36
C ARG A 123 -81.19 -22.56 -9.92
N CYS A 124 -80.51 -23.56 -9.37
CA CYS A 124 -79.99 -23.52 -8.00
C CYS A 124 -78.88 -22.48 -7.84
N LYS A 125 -78.97 -21.65 -6.80
CA LYS A 125 -77.99 -20.59 -6.52
C LYS A 125 -77.04 -20.92 -5.37
N ARG A 126 -77.07 -22.15 -4.82
CA ARG A 126 -76.13 -22.61 -3.78
C ARG A 126 -75.43 -23.87 -4.28
N GLN A 127 -74.28 -23.67 -4.90
CA GLN A 127 -73.52 -24.76 -5.51
C GLN A 127 -72.12 -24.81 -4.91
N VAL A 128 -71.74 -25.96 -4.36
CA VAL A 128 -70.43 -26.18 -3.77
C VAL A 128 -69.71 -27.23 -4.61
N VAL A 129 -68.47 -26.95 -4.98
CA VAL A 129 -67.58 -27.89 -5.66
C VAL A 129 -66.33 -28.06 -4.81
N ILE A 130 -66.00 -29.28 -4.41
CA ILE A 130 -64.79 -29.60 -3.66
C ILE A 130 -63.92 -30.51 -4.53
N LEU A 131 -62.76 -30.01 -4.92
CA LEU A 131 -61.78 -30.68 -5.76
C LEU A 131 -60.57 -31.10 -4.93
N ASP A 132 -60.59 -32.35 -4.47
CA ASP A 132 -59.44 -32.97 -3.84
C ASP A 132 -58.56 -33.65 -4.89
N CYS A 133 -57.90 -32.82 -5.69
CA CYS A 133 -57.04 -33.28 -6.76
C CYS A 133 -55.78 -32.42 -6.88
N CYS A 134 -54.68 -33.06 -7.25
CA CYS A 134 -53.43 -32.38 -7.57
C CYS A 134 -53.59 -31.75 -8.96
N PHE A 135 -53.27 -30.46 -9.10
CA PHE A 135 -53.20 -29.82 -10.42
C PHE A 135 -51.79 -29.87 -11.01
N SER A 136 -51.04 -30.92 -10.68
CA SER A 136 -49.75 -31.18 -11.30
C SER A 136 -49.99 -31.49 -12.77
N GLY A 137 -49.58 -30.59 -13.66
CA GLY A 137 -49.35 -30.98 -15.06
C GLY A 137 -48.43 -32.20 -15.00
N ALA A 138 -48.90 -33.36 -15.43
CA ALA A 138 -48.17 -34.60 -15.21
C ALA A 138 -46.82 -34.53 -15.96
N PHE A 139 -45.75 -34.24 -15.23
CA PHE A 139 -44.38 -34.30 -15.71
C PHE A 139 -43.86 -35.71 -15.46
N ALA A 140 -43.33 -36.35 -16.50
CA ALA A 140 -42.45 -37.50 -16.33
C ALA A 140 -41.19 -37.06 -15.55
N GLU A 141 -40.58 -37.98 -14.81
CA GLU A 141 -39.35 -37.75 -14.04
C GLU A 141 -38.30 -37.01 -14.88
N GLY A 142 -37.87 -35.83 -14.41
CA GLY A 142 -36.68 -35.13 -14.93
C GLY A 142 -36.88 -33.80 -15.68
N MET A 143 -38.10 -33.27 -15.85
CA MET A 143 -38.30 -31.94 -16.47
C MET A 143 -38.71 -30.87 -15.45
N LYS A 144 -37.93 -29.77 -15.38
CA LYS A 144 -38.24 -28.58 -14.58
C LYS A 144 -39.50 -27.91 -15.13
N ALA A 145 -40.54 -27.78 -14.31
CA ALA A 145 -41.73 -27.01 -14.62
C ALA A 145 -41.34 -25.52 -14.85
N LYS A 146 -41.50 -25.05 -16.10
CA LYS A 146 -41.65 -23.63 -16.42
C LYS A 146 -43.14 -23.38 -16.49
N ASP A 147 -43.73 -22.99 -15.37
CA ASP A 147 -44.95 -22.16 -15.25
C ASP A 147 -45.45 -22.29 -13.80
N ASP A 148 -45.63 -21.16 -13.14
CA ASP A 148 -45.95 -20.97 -11.72
C ASP A 148 -47.42 -21.27 -11.36
N GLY A 149 -48.04 -22.18 -12.12
CA GLY A 149 -48.94 -23.19 -11.59
C GLY A 149 -50.33 -22.71 -11.15
N VAL A 150 -50.72 -21.46 -11.35
CA VAL A 150 -52.07 -20.99 -11.01
C VAL A 150 -53.06 -21.44 -12.08
N VAL A 151 -53.87 -22.46 -11.79
CA VAL A 151 -55.11 -22.68 -12.57
C VAL A 151 -56.05 -21.52 -12.25
N ASP A 152 -56.55 -20.84 -13.27
CA ASP A 152 -57.62 -19.85 -13.12
C ASP A 152 -58.97 -20.55 -12.92
N LEU A 153 -59.12 -21.20 -11.76
CA LEU A 153 -60.34 -21.90 -11.34
C LEU A 153 -61.52 -20.94 -11.17
N GLN A 154 -61.25 -19.67 -10.89
CA GLN A 154 -62.28 -18.66 -10.79
C GLN A 154 -62.98 -18.46 -12.14
N THR A 155 -62.21 -18.35 -13.22
CA THR A 155 -62.77 -18.24 -14.57
C THR A 155 -63.34 -19.57 -15.07
N GLN A 156 -62.76 -20.71 -14.69
CA GLN A 156 -63.18 -22.02 -15.20
C GLN A 156 -64.35 -22.67 -14.46
N LEU A 157 -64.59 -22.36 -13.18
CA LEU A 157 -65.66 -23.00 -12.36
C LEU A 157 -66.43 -22.00 -11.46
N GLY A 158 -66.01 -20.73 -11.38
CA GLY A 158 -66.65 -19.73 -10.52
C GLY A 158 -68.05 -19.32 -10.97
N GLY A 159 -68.71 -18.49 -10.15
CA GLY A 159 -70.04 -17.94 -10.43
C GLY A 159 -70.73 -17.39 -9.17
N GLU A 160 -71.74 -16.54 -9.35
CA GLU A 160 -72.55 -16.00 -8.26
C GLU A 160 -73.29 -17.14 -7.51
N GLY A 161 -73.20 -17.13 -6.17
CA GLY A 161 -73.81 -18.18 -5.33
C GLY A 161 -73.06 -19.53 -5.34
N ARG A 162 -71.78 -19.52 -5.76
CA ARG A 162 -70.95 -20.72 -5.82
C ARG A 162 -69.71 -20.63 -4.96
N ALA A 163 -69.28 -21.78 -4.44
CA ALA A 163 -67.99 -21.95 -3.79
C ALA A 163 -67.24 -23.14 -4.40
N VAL A 164 -65.99 -22.92 -4.82
CA VAL A 164 -65.09 -23.94 -5.35
C VAL A 164 -63.89 -24.06 -4.43
N LEU A 165 -63.73 -25.21 -3.81
CA LEU A 165 -62.65 -25.53 -2.87
C LEU A 165 -61.67 -26.48 -3.55
N THR A 166 -60.38 -26.30 -3.27
CA THR A 166 -59.34 -27.19 -3.81
C THR A 166 -58.22 -27.44 -2.80
N SER A 167 -57.66 -28.66 -2.81
CA SER A 167 -56.49 -29.03 -2.00
C SER A 167 -55.17 -28.42 -2.50
N SER A 168 -55.08 -28.08 -3.81
CA SER A 168 -54.00 -27.35 -4.48
C SER A 168 -52.57 -27.71 -4.02
N THR A 169 -52.01 -28.74 -4.66
CA THR A 169 -50.58 -29.10 -4.62
C THR A 169 -49.89 -28.78 -5.95
N SER A 170 -48.73 -28.12 -5.90
CA SER A 170 -47.88 -27.84 -7.08
C SER A 170 -46.81 -28.91 -7.31
N THR A 171 -46.61 -29.82 -6.37
CA THR A 171 -45.53 -30.80 -6.40
C THR A 171 -46.02 -32.17 -5.96
N GLN A 172 -45.33 -33.17 -6.50
CA GLN A 172 -45.61 -34.60 -6.61
C GLN A 172 -45.69 -35.37 -5.27
N TYR A 173 -46.33 -34.81 -4.24
CA TYR A 173 -46.37 -35.36 -2.88
C TYR A 173 -47.75 -35.26 -2.22
N SER A 174 -48.80 -35.39 -3.00
CA SER A 174 -49.98 -36.04 -2.45
C SER A 174 -49.74 -37.52 -2.67
N PHE A 175 -49.63 -38.28 -1.60
CA PHE A 175 -49.95 -39.71 -1.46
C PHE A 175 -48.99 -40.33 -0.46
N GLU A 176 -49.59 -40.78 0.64
CA GLU A 176 -49.04 -41.65 1.67
C GLU A 176 -48.03 -41.02 2.63
N GLN A 177 -48.55 -40.25 3.61
CA GLN A 177 -48.07 -40.53 4.97
C GLN A 177 -48.44 -41.99 5.25
N GLN A 178 -47.42 -42.87 5.28
CA GLN A 178 -47.56 -44.26 5.72
C GLN A 178 -48.35 -44.30 7.04
N GLY A 179 -49.66 -44.62 6.96
CA GLY A 179 -50.55 -44.78 8.11
C GLY A 179 -51.92 -44.09 8.06
N SER A 180 -52.19 -43.15 7.15
CA SER A 180 -53.53 -42.53 7.01
C SER A 180 -54.27 -43.04 5.77
N ASP A 181 -55.47 -43.58 5.97
CA ASP A 181 -56.29 -44.16 4.89
C ASP A 181 -56.93 -43.12 3.95
N LEU A 182 -57.01 -41.87 4.39
CA LEU A 182 -57.62 -40.73 3.67
C LEU A 182 -56.57 -39.74 3.16
N SER A 183 -56.91 -38.97 2.12
CA SER A 183 -56.13 -37.83 1.69
C SER A 183 -56.02 -36.78 2.82
N VAL A 184 -54.94 -35.99 2.81
CA VAL A 184 -54.69 -34.99 3.87
C VAL A 184 -55.77 -33.91 3.89
N TYR A 185 -56.27 -33.48 2.73
CA TYR A 185 -57.32 -32.46 2.65
C TYR A 185 -58.68 -33.03 3.06
N THR A 186 -59.05 -34.20 2.52
CA THR A 186 -60.32 -34.86 2.85
C THR A 186 -60.41 -35.24 4.32
N ARG A 187 -59.31 -35.71 4.92
CA ARG A 187 -59.23 -35.99 6.36
C ARG A 187 -59.70 -34.78 7.18
N TYR A 188 -59.19 -33.59 6.90
CA TYR A 188 -59.53 -32.40 7.68
C TYR A 188 -60.90 -31.80 7.33
N ILE A 189 -61.41 -32.03 6.12
CA ILE A 189 -62.81 -31.73 5.80
C ILE A 189 -63.76 -32.61 6.64
N VAL A 190 -63.52 -33.92 6.62
CA VAL A 190 -64.32 -34.91 7.36
C VAL A 190 -64.23 -34.63 8.85
N GLU A 191 -63.02 -34.44 9.37
CA GLU A 191 -62.78 -34.11 10.77
C GLU A 191 -63.48 -32.80 11.16
N GLY A 192 -63.37 -31.74 10.36
CA GLY A 192 -64.00 -30.45 10.63
C GLY A 192 -65.53 -30.51 10.74
N ILE A 193 -66.17 -31.33 9.90
CA ILE A 193 -67.62 -31.58 9.95
C ILE A 193 -67.98 -32.50 11.14
N GLU A 194 -67.28 -33.62 11.28
CA GLU A 194 -67.56 -34.66 12.28
C GLU A 194 -67.39 -34.16 13.71
N THR A 195 -66.32 -33.40 13.95
CA THR A 195 -66.02 -32.80 15.26
C THR A 195 -66.70 -31.44 15.46
N GLY A 196 -67.29 -30.90 14.40
CA GLY A 196 -67.71 -29.51 14.30
C GLY A 196 -66.57 -28.49 14.48
N ALA A 197 -65.29 -28.89 14.59
CA ALA A 197 -64.16 -27.98 14.83
C ALA A 197 -64.00 -26.91 13.74
N ALA A 198 -64.64 -27.13 12.59
CA ALA A 198 -64.78 -26.13 11.55
C ALA A 198 -65.68 -24.95 11.94
N ASP A 199 -66.64 -25.08 12.87
CA ASP A 199 -67.46 -23.95 13.35
C ASP A 199 -66.60 -23.02 14.23
N THR A 200 -66.05 -21.99 13.59
CA THR A 200 -65.10 -21.06 14.20
C THR A 200 -65.81 -19.93 14.95
N ASN A 201 -66.99 -19.54 14.47
CA ASN A 201 -67.79 -18.46 15.03
C ASN A 201 -68.72 -18.92 16.18
N ASN A 202 -68.87 -20.23 16.37
CA ASN A 202 -69.70 -20.91 17.37
C ASN A 202 -71.20 -20.63 17.24
N ASP A 203 -71.69 -20.44 16.02
CA ASP A 203 -73.11 -20.26 15.74
C ASP A 203 -73.89 -21.59 15.59
N GLY A 204 -73.19 -22.72 15.66
CA GLY A 204 -73.76 -24.06 15.53
C GLY A 204 -73.87 -24.56 14.10
N ILE A 205 -73.33 -23.83 13.13
CA ILE A 205 -73.37 -24.14 11.72
C ILE A 205 -71.95 -24.13 11.19
N VAL A 206 -71.61 -25.08 10.33
CA VAL A 206 -70.36 -25.05 9.56
C VAL A 206 -70.67 -24.49 8.18
N SER A 207 -70.25 -23.25 7.92
CA SER A 207 -70.27 -22.68 6.58
C SER A 207 -69.04 -23.13 5.75
N ILE A 208 -69.12 -22.92 4.44
CA ILE A 208 -68.11 -23.45 3.51
C ILE A 208 -66.75 -22.73 3.64
N ASP A 209 -66.76 -21.44 3.96
CA ASP A 209 -65.57 -20.66 4.29
C ASP A 209 -64.90 -21.15 5.57
N GLU A 210 -65.68 -21.38 6.62
CA GLU A 210 -65.19 -21.90 7.90
C GLU A 210 -64.59 -23.31 7.77
N LEU A 211 -65.27 -24.18 7.01
CA LEU A 211 -64.75 -25.51 6.67
C LEU A 211 -63.45 -25.43 5.87
N HIS A 212 -63.38 -24.50 4.91
CA HIS A 212 -62.17 -24.26 4.15
C HIS A 212 -61.02 -23.77 5.03
N ASP A 213 -61.28 -22.78 5.89
CA ASP A 213 -60.26 -22.16 6.75
C ASP A 213 -59.72 -23.15 7.76
N TYR A 214 -60.60 -23.96 8.37
CA TYR A 214 -60.20 -25.06 9.25
C TYR A 214 -59.30 -26.06 8.52
N ALA A 215 -59.77 -26.59 7.38
CA ALA A 215 -59.02 -27.56 6.61
C ALA A 215 -57.69 -26.97 6.11
N ARG A 216 -57.69 -25.73 5.62
CA ARG A 216 -56.48 -25.03 5.15
C ARG A 216 -55.45 -24.91 6.26
N LYS A 217 -55.86 -24.50 7.46
CA LYS A 217 -54.95 -24.37 8.62
C LYS A 217 -54.33 -25.71 9.00
N LYS A 218 -55.15 -26.75 9.19
CA LYS A 218 -54.69 -28.09 9.58
C LYS A 218 -53.83 -28.77 8.51
N VAL A 219 -54.19 -28.59 7.23
CA VAL A 219 -53.37 -29.04 6.10
C VAL A 219 -52.02 -28.32 6.11
N GLN A 220 -51.97 -27.00 6.31
CA GLN A 220 -50.71 -26.26 6.36
C GLN A 220 -49.84 -26.64 7.57
N GLU A 221 -50.45 -27.05 8.69
CA GLU A 221 -49.75 -27.57 9.86
C GLU A 221 -49.13 -28.96 9.60
N THR A 222 -49.80 -29.82 8.82
CA THR A 222 -49.37 -31.22 8.62
C THR A 222 -48.61 -31.47 7.32
N ALA A 223 -48.88 -30.67 6.30
CA ALA A 223 -48.28 -30.72 4.98
C ALA A 223 -48.08 -29.28 4.45
N PRO A 224 -47.06 -28.55 4.93
CA PRO A 224 -46.86 -27.11 4.62
C PRO A 224 -46.76 -26.76 3.13
N ALA A 225 -46.37 -27.74 2.29
CA ALA A 225 -46.29 -27.58 0.83
C ALA A 225 -47.67 -27.53 0.15
N MET A 226 -48.73 -28.04 0.80
CA MET A 226 -50.10 -27.97 0.28
C MET A 226 -50.69 -26.59 0.56
N LYS A 227 -51.31 -25.98 -0.45
CA LYS A 227 -51.91 -24.64 -0.34
C LYS A 227 -53.37 -24.68 -0.77
N PRO A 228 -54.29 -25.22 0.07
CA PRO A 228 -55.69 -25.20 -0.26
C PRO A 228 -56.20 -23.79 -0.57
N LYS A 229 -57.11 -23.69 -1.54
CA LYS A 229 -57.75 -22.42 -1.93
C LYS A 229 -59.26 -22.55 -2.01
N ILE A 230 -59.94 -21.42 -1.78
CA ILE A 230 -61.37 -21.23 -1.98
C ILE A 230 -61.58 -20.14 -3.02
N TYR A 231 -62.49 -20.38 -3.95
CA TYR A 231 -62.95 -19.44 -4.95
C TYR A 231 -64.46 -19.32 -4.80
N ALA A 232 -64.93 -18.19 -4.31
CA ALA A 232 -66.35 -17.91 -4.18
C ALA A 232 -66.64 -16.45 -4.54
N VAL A 233 -67.88 -16.18 -4.96
CA VAL A 233 -68.37 -14.84 -5.30
C VAL A 233 -69.54 -14.50 -4.38
N GLU A 234 -69.48 -13.32 -3.73
CA GLU A 234 -70.53 -12.77 -2.86
C GLU A 234 -71.04 -13.76 -1.80
N GLU A 235 -72.32 -14.17 -1.87
CA GLU A 235 -72.97 -15.07 -0.91
C GLU A 235 -72.39 -16.50 -0.90
N GLY A 236 -71.54 -16.85 -1.86
CA GLY A 236 -70.91 -18.18 -1.97
C GLY A 236 -70.08 -18.57 -0.75
N PHE A 237 -69.47 -17.60 -0.04
CA PHE A 237 -68.68 -17.87 1.16
C PHE A 237 -69.54 -18.35 2.35
N ASN A 238 -70.80 -17.91 2.44
CA ASN A 238 -71.67 -18.16 3.60
C ASN A 238 -72.61 -19.36 3.39
N ILE A 239 -72.32 -20.23 2.42
CA ILE A 239 -73.16 -21.42 2.16
C ILE A 239 -73.04 -22.37 3.37
N ARG A 240 -74.17 -22.58 4.04
CA ARG A 240 -74.29 -23.48 5.19
C ARG A 240 -74.27 -24.94 4.74
N LEU A 241 -73.23 -25.67 5.11
CA LEU A 241 -73.03 -27.05 4.66
C LEU A 241 -73.60 -28.06 5.68
N ALA A 242 -73.14 -27.98 6.92
CA ALA A 242 -73.46 -28.92 7.98
C ALA A 242 -73.83 -28.21 9.29
N ALA A 243 -74.59 -28.88 10.16
CA ALA A 243 -74.70 -28.49 11.54
C ALA A 243 -73.39 -28.87 12.26
N ALA A 244 -72.86 -27.98 13.08
CA ALA A 244 -71.78 -28.35 13.98
C ALA A 244 -72.37 -29.19 15.12
N ALA A 245 -71.70 -30.29 15.47
CA ALA A 245 -72.02 -31.08 16.65
C ALA A 245 -71.67 -30.30 17.94
N VAL A 246 -72.29 -29.15 18.17
CA VAL A 246 -72.07 -28.24 19.32
C VAL A 246 -72.52 -28.86 20.65
N GLY A 247 -73.21 -30.00 20.60
CA GLY A 247 -73.68 -30.73 21.77
C GLY A 247 -72.65 -31.65 22.44
N ASP A 248 -71.54 -32.03 21.79
CA ASP A 248 -70.58 -32.98 22.38
C ASP A 248 -69.60 -32.25 23.33
N PRO A 249 -69.65 -32.54 24.65
CA PRO A 249 -68.74 -31.93 25.61
C PRO A 249 -67.26 -32.25 25.31
N LYS A 250 -66.95 -33.41 24.72
CA LYS A 250 -65.56 -33.82 24.40
C LYS A 250 -64.96 -32.95 23.31
N LEU A 251 -65.73 -32.64 22.28
CA LEU A 251 -65.31 -31.84 21.15
C LEU A 251 -65.09 -30.37 21.55
N ARG A 252 -65.94 -29.84 22.42
CA ARG A 252 -65.76 -28.50 22.99
C ARG A 252 -64.50 -28.40 23.85
N TYR A 253 -64.16 -29.45 24.59
CA TYR A 253 -62.92 -29.51 25.36
C TYR A 253 -61.68 -29.59 24.44
N ARG A 254 -61.73 -30.42 23.39
CA ARG A 254 -60.68 -30.54 22.37
C ARG A 254 -60.35 -29.18 21.73
N ARG A 255 -61.35 -28.40 21.31
CA ARG A 255 -61.14 -27.08 20.67
C ARG A 255 -60.38 -26.11 21.58
N GLU A 256 -60.68 -26.10 22.88
CA GLU A 256 -59.98 -25.22 23.82
C GLU A 256 -58.54 -25.69 24.08
N ILE A 257 -58.27 -27.00 24.05
CA ILE A 257 -56.89 -27.50 24.06
C ILE A 257 -56.12 -26.95 22.86
N GLU A 258 -56.67 -27.04 21.65
CA GLU A 258 -56.03 -26.54 20.43
C GLU A 258 -55.80 -25.02 20.45
N ARG A 259 -56.71 -24.25 21.06
CA ARG A 259 -56.52 -22.81 21.29
C ARG A 259 -55.35 -22.52 22.21
N PHE A 260 -55.20 -23.28 23.29
CA PHE A 260 -54.13 -23.06 24.26
C PHE A 260 -52.81 -23.73 23.89
N ALA A 261 -52.82 -24.74 23.02
CA ALA A 261 -51.65 -25.46 22.53
C ALA A 261 -50.87 -24.63 21.50
N SER A 262 -50.40 -23.44 21.89
CA SER A 262 -49.43 -22.70 21.09
C SER A 262 -48.09 -23.45 21.14
N ARG A 263 -47.60 -23.94 20.00
CA ARG A 263 -46.30 -24.64 19.86
C ARG A 263 -46.15 -25.90 20.73
N GLY A 264 -47.26 -26.55 21.10
CA GLY A 264 -47.25 -27.80 21.87
C GLY A 264 -47.24 -27.66 23.38
N GLU A 265 -47.21 -26.44 23.91
CA GLU A 265 -47.29 -26.20 25.34
C GLU A 265 -48.57 -25.46 25.71
N ILE A 266 -49.24 -25.95 26.74
CA ILE A 266 -50.41 -25.30 27.35
C ILE A 266 -49.90 -24.53 28.55
N SER A 267 -50.05 -23.20 28.53
CA SER A 267 -49.63 -22.33 29.64
C SER A 267 -50.31 -22.70 30.96
N SER A 268 -49.72 -22.28 32.08
CA SER A 268 -50.31 -22.47 33.42
C SER A 268 -51.71 -21.87 33.55
N ILE A 269 -51.99 -20.78 32.81
CA ILE A 269 -53.32 -20.16 32.73
C ILE A 269 -54.26 -21.03 31.89
N GLY A 270 -53.82 -21.48 30.71
CA GLY A 270 -54.61 -22.38 29.85
C GLY A 270 -55.00 -23.67 30.57
N ARG A 271 -54.08 -24.26 31.33
CA ARG A 271 -54.35 -25.43 32.20
C ARG A 271 -55.48 -25.19 33.20
N ARG A 272 -55.54 -23.99 33.79
CA ARG A 272 -56.61 -23.62 34.74
C ARG A 272 -57.95 -23.44 34.02
N VAL A 273 -57.96 -22.83 32.85
CA VAL A 273 -59.17 -22.67 32.03
C VAL A 273 -59.72 -24.02 31.59
N LEU A 274 -58.85 -24.93 31.14
CA LEU A 274 -59.23 -26.30 30.81
C LEU A 274 -59.78 -27.05 32.02
N GLY A 275 -59.19 -26.88 33.21
CA GLY A 275 -59.74 -27.47 34.45
C GLY A 275 -61.19 -27.05 34.75
N GLU A 276 -61.47 -25.74 34.67
CA GLU A 276 -62.83 -25.20 34.83
C GLU A 276 -63.79 -25.68 33.73
N LEU A 277 -63.29 -25.81 32.50
CA LEU A 277 -64.08 -26.27 31.36
C LEU A 277 -64.45 -27.75 31.49
N ARG A 278 -63.51 -28.60 31.92
CA ARG A 278 -63.77 -30.01 32.24
C ARG A 278 -64.93 -30.14 33.21
N ASP A 279 -64.91 -29.37 34.29
CA ASP A 279 -65.91 -29.46 35.36
C ASP A 279 -67.29 -28.99 34.88
N LYS A 280 -67.35 -27.92 34.07
CA LYS A 280 -68.59 -27.45 33.43
C LYS A 280 -69.17 -28.46 32.42
N LEU A 281 -68.29 -29.16 31.70
CA LEU A 281 -68.64 -30.14 30.68
C LEU A 281 -68.86 -31.56 31.23
N LYS A 282 -68.63 -31.76 32.55
CA LYS A 282 -68.78 -33.05 33.25
C LYS A 282 -68.01 -34.21 32.61
N LEU A 283 -66.84 -33.92 32.04
CA LEU A 283 -65.98 -34.93 31.42
C LEU A 283 -65.20 -35.71 32.46
N LEU A 284 -65.04 -37.02 32.24
CA LEU A 284 -64.21 -37.85 33.12
C LEU A 284 -62.72 -37.52 32.92
N PRO A 285 -61.89 -37.63 33.98
CA PRO A 285 -60.45 -37.39 33.89
C PRO A 285 -59.75 -38.25 32.82
N GLU A 286 -60.18 -39.50 32.65
CA GLU A 286 -59.63 -40.43 31.65
C GLU A 286 -59.95 -39.98 30.22
N GLU A 287 -61.16 -39.47 29.98
CA GLU A 287 -61.59 -38.95 28.68
C GLU A 287 -60.82 -37.68 28.31
N VAL A 288 -60.64 -36.78 29.29
CA VAL A 288 -59.80 -35.59 29.15
C VAL A 288 -58.36 -35.95 28.83
N ALA A 289 -57.78 -36.92 29.53
CA ALA A 289 -56.41 -37.35 29.29
C ALA A 289 -56.24 -37.95 27.88
N ALA A 290 -57.22 -38.73 27.41
CA ALA A 290 -57.21 -39.27 26.06
C ALA A 290 -57.31 -38.15 25.00
N ILE A 291 -58.21 -37.18 25.19
CA ILE A 291 -58.37 -36.04 24.28
C ILE A 291 -57.09 -35.19 24.28
N GLU A 292 -56.52 -34.87 25.44
CA GLU A 292 -55.28 -34.10 25.54
C GLU A 292 -54.10 -34.83 24.88
N ALA A 293 -53.97 -36.13 25.10
CA ALA A 293 -52.92 -36.92 24.47
C ALA A 293 -53.05 -36.86 22.94
N GLU A 294 -54.21 -37.23 22.40
CA GLU A 294 -54.47 -37.22 20.96
C GLU A 294 -54.25 -35.83 20.32
N THR A 295 -54.71 -34.77 20.98
CA THR A 295 -54.62 -33.39 20.46
C THR A 295 -53.18 -32.87 20.50
N LEU A 296 -52.38 -33.30 21.48
CA LEU A 296 -51.01 -32.83 21.65
C LEU A 296 -49.96 -33.69 20.93
N GLU A 297 -50.29 -34.90 20.48
CA GLU A 297 -49.38 -35.79 19.74
C GLU A 297 -48.68 -35.11 18.53
N PRO A 298 -49.39 -34.36 17.66
CA PRO A 298 -48.75 -33.67 16.54
C PRO A 298 -47.65 -32.69 16.99
N TYR A 299 -47.90 -31.96 18.08
CA TYR A 299 -46.93 -31.00 18.61
C TYR A 299 -45.74 -31.67 19.28
N ARG A 300 -45.95 -32.78 20.00
CA ARG A 300 -44.85 -33.59 20.57
C ARG A 300 -43.95 -34.15 19.48
N LYS A 301 -44.56 -34.66 18.40
CA LYS A 301 -43.83 -35.13 17.22
C LYS A 301 -43.03 -34.01 16.57
N TYR A 302 -43.63 -32.83 16.41
CA TYR A 302 -42.96 -31.66 15.88
C TYR A 302 -41.76 -31.20 16.74
N GLN A 303 -41.90 -31.16 18.07
CA GLN A 303 -40.79 -30.86 18.98
C GLN A 303 -39.67 -31.89 18.90
N LYS A 304 -40.00 -33.19 18.82
CA LYS A 304 -39.03 -34.26 18.62
C LYS A 304 -38.26 -34.08 17.31
N ASN A 305 -38.96 -33.71 16.24
CA ASN A 305 -38.34 -33.44 14.94
C ASN A 305 -37.38 -32.25 15.00
N LEU A 306 -37.73 -31.16 15.69
CA LEU A 306 -36.82 -30.03 15.92
C LEU A 306 -35.56 -30.45 16.69
N GLN A 307 -35.72 -31.30 17.70
CA GLN A 307 -34.61 -31.80 18.49
C GLN A 307 -33.67 -32.70 17.65
N GLU A 308 -34.22 -33.57 16.82
CA GLU A 308 -33.46 -34.42 15.89
C GLU A 308 -32.64 -33.57 14.91
N TYR A 309 -33.26 -32.55 14.32
CA TYR A 309 -32.58 -31.62 13.41
C TYR A 309 -31.44 -30.86 14.12
N SER A 310 -31.71 -30.32 15.32
CA SER A 310 -30.71 -29.64 16.13
C SER A 310 -29.50 -30.52 16.44
N GLN A 311 -29.75 -31.79 16.77
CA GLN A 311 -28.69 -32.76 17.05
C GLN A 311 -27.86 -33.07 15.79
N ALA A 312 -28.50 -33.31 14.65
CA ALA A 312 -27.81 -33.54 13.39
C ALA A 312 -26.94 -32.34 12.96
N LEU A 313 -27.44 -31.12 13.13
CA LEU A 313 -26.69 -29.90 12.85
C LEU A 313 -25.50 -29.72 13.81
N SER A 314 -25.69 -30.00 15.10
CA SER A 314 -24.60 -30.01 16.09
C SER A 314 -23.52 -31.04 15.72
N ASP A 315 -23.90 -32.25 15.31
CA ASP A 315 -22.94 -33.29 14.94
C ASP A 315 -22.17 -32.93 13.66
N ALA A 316 -22.85 -32.31 12.69
CA ALA A 316 -22.23 -31.82 11.47
C ALA A 316 -21.21 -30.71 11.75
N THR A 317 -21.58 -29.73 12.58
CA THR A 317 -20.72 -28.60 12.96
C THR A 317 -19.55 -28.98 13.88
N GLN A 318 -19.61 -30.13 14.55
CA GLN A 318 -18.45 -30.69 15.27
C GLN A 318 -17.42 -31.33 14.35
N ARG A 319 -17.86 -31.88 13.20
CA ARG A 319 -16.97 -32.53 12.22
C ARG A 319 -16.40 -31.54 11.23
N GLU A 320 -17.18 -30.54 10.84
CA GLU A 320 -16.82 -29.54 9.84
C GLU A 320 -16.91 -28.13 10.44
N THR A 321 -15.79 -27.40 10.43
CA THR A 321 -15.74 -25.98 10.86
C THR A 321 -16.52 -25.06 9.92
N GLN A 322 -16.56 -25.38 8.63
CA GLN A 322 -17.48 -24.80 7.66
C GLN A 322 -18.23 -25.93 6.98
N LEU A 323 -19.55 -25.95 7.11
CA LEU A 323 -20.39 -26.97 6.49
C LEU A 323 -20.17 -27.01 4.98
N SER A 324 -19.87 -28.18 4.45
CA SER A 324 -19.72 -28.38 3.01
C SER A 324 -21.07 -28.21 2.28
N GLY A 325 -21.03 -27.94 0.97
CA GLY A 325 -22.25 -27.92 0.15
C GLY A 325 -23.00 -29.25 0.16
N TYR A 326 -22.28 -30.36 0.35
CA TYR A 326 -22.86 -31.69 0.48
C TYR A 326 -23.61 -31.85 1.81
N THR A 327 -22.96 -31.52 2.93
CA THR A 327 -23.55 -31.59 4.28
C THR A 327 -24.77 -30.68 4.41
N ARG A 328 -24.72 -29.47 3.83
CA ARG A 328 -25.91 -28.57 3.77
C ARG A 328 -27.07 -29.19 3.00
N ASN A 329 -26.80 -29.89 1.90
CA ASN A 329 -27.85 -30.59 1.14
C ASN A 329 -28.42 -31.77 1.92
N GLU A 330 -27.61 -32.50 2.69
CA GLU A 330 -28.08 -33.58 3.57
C GLU A 330 -28.94 -33.05 4.72
N LEU A 331 -28.52 -31.96 5.37
CA LEU A 331 -29.32 -31.29 6.40
C LEU A 331 -30.63 -30.76 5.84
N LYS A 332 -30.63 -30.22 4.61
CA LYS A 332 -31.85 -29.78 3.93
C LYS A 332 -32.79 -30.96 3.63
N ARG A 333 -32.26 -32.10 3.18
CA ARG A 333 -33.06 -33.33 3.03
C ARG A 333 -33.62 -33.82 4.37
N LEU A 334 -32.83 -33.76 5.43
CA LEU A 334 -33.29 -34.13 6.77
C LEU A 334 -34.43 -33.21 7.23
N GLN A 335 -34.29 -31.90 7.04
CA GLN A 335 -35.33 -30.91 7.32
C GLN A 335 -36.64 -31.23 6.58
N GLU A 336 -36.55 -31.56 5.29
CA GLU A 336 -37.69 -31.96 4.45
C GLU A 336 -38.35 -33.24 4.97
N VAL A 337 -37.56 -34.27 5.31
CA VAL A 337 -38.07 -35.55 5.88
C VAL A 337 -38.74 -35.34 7.24
N LEU A 338 -38.21 -34.43 8.05
CA LEU A 338 -38.76 -34.07 9.36
C LEU A 338 -39.96 -33.12 9.26
N GLY A 339 -40.28 -32.59 8.07
CA GLY A 339 -41.41 -31.68 7.85
C GLY A 339 -41.26 -30.32 8.53
N LEU A 340 -40.02 -29.84 8.73
CA LEU A 340 -39.72 -28.56 9.38
C LEU A 340 -39.64 -27.43 8.35
N ARG A 341 -40.13 -26.24 8.71
CA ARG A 341 -40.04 -25.05 7.84
C ARG A 341 -38.71 -24.33 8.05
N ASP A 342 -38.34 -23.49 7.09
CA ASP A 342 -37.12 -22.69 7.16
C ASP A 342 -37.14 -21.76 8.40
N GLU A 343 -38.30 -21.17 8.72
CA GLU A 343 -38.44 -20.30 9.90
C GLU A 343 -38.30 -21.06 11.24
N ASP A 344 -38.46 -22.38 11.21
CA ASP A 344 -38.40 -23.22 12.41
C ASP A 344 -36.95 -23.63 12.73
N VAL A 345 -36.10 -23.75 11.71
CA VAL A 345 -34.69 -24.14 11.84
C VAL A 345 -33.75 -22.94 11.95
N GLU A 346 -34.13 -21.78 11.41
CA GLU A 346 -33.33 -20.54 11.47
C GLU A 346 -32.88 -20.14 12.89
N PRO A 347 -33.72 -20.23 13.95
CA PRO A 347 -33.28 -19.97 15.32
C PRO A 347 -32.22 -20.98 15.81
N ILE A 348 -32.33 -22.24 15.38
CA ILE A 348 -31.40 -23.33 15.76
C ILE A 348 -30.05 -23.11 15.06
N GLU A 349 -30.08 -22.79 13.76
CA GLU A 349 -28.88 -22.52 12.96
C GLU A 349 -28.12 -21.29 13.47
N SER A 350 -28.83 -20.21 13.80
CA SER A 350 -28.23 -18.99 14.35
C SER A 350 -27.62 -19.20 15.73
N GLU A 351 -28.26 -19.97 16.61
CA GLU A 351 -27.72 -20.29 17.93
C GLU A 351 -26.42 -21.10 17.82
N ILE A 352 -26.38 -22.14 16.98
CA ILE A 352 -25.18 -22.97 16.80
C ILE A 352 -24.04 -22.18 16.13
N SER A 353 -24.34 -21.34 15.15
CA SER A 353 -23.34 -20.47 14.51
C SER A 353 -22.72 -19.50 15.52
N SER A 354 -23.54 -18.86 16.36
CA SER A 354 -23.04 -17.94 17.40
C SER A 354 -22.12 -18.63 18.42
N ARG A 355 -22.41 -19.89 18.78
CA ARG A 355 -21.55 -20.69 19.67
C ARG A 355 -20.22 -21.08 19.01
N GLN A 356 -20.20 -21.31 17.70
CA GLN A 356 -18.96 -21.54 16.96
C GLN A 356 -18.11 -20.28 16.88
N ASP A 357 -18.71 -19.11 16.66
CA ASP A 357 -17.98 -17.84 16.65
C ASP A 357 -17.29 -17.59 18.00
N ILE A 358 -17.98 -17.86 19.12
CA ILE A 358 -17.42 -17.72 20.47
C ILE A 358 -16.23 -18.68 20.69
N LYS A 359 -16.37 -19.97 20.32
CA LYS A 359 -15.27 -20.95 20.45
C LYS A 359 -14.06 -20.61 19.57
N THR A 360 -14.30 -20.10 18.37
CA THR A 360 -13.22 -19.70 17.44
C THR A 360 -12.49 -18.47 17.99
N THR A 361 -13.24 -17.50 18.52
CA THR A 361 -12.68 -16.28 19.13
C THR A 361 -11.84 -16.61 20.38
N GLU A 362 -12.28 -17.55 21.23
CA GLU A 362 -11.49 -18.00 22.40
C GLU A 362 -10.21 -18.75 21.99
N GLY A 363 -10.27 -19.57 20.93
CA GLY A 363 -9.11 -20.27 20.37
C GLY A 363 -8.08 -19.31 19.76
N GLU A 364 -8.53 -18.34 18.98
CA GLU A 364 -7.69 -17.31 18.35
C GLU A 364 -7.04 -16.41 19.40
N GLN A 365 -7.77 -15.99 20.44
CA GLN A 365 -7.20 -15.19 21.53
C GLN A 365 -6.12 -15.94 22.33
N LYS A 366 -6.29 -17.25 22.54
CA LYS A 366 -5.27 -18.08 23.20
C LYS A 366 -4.02 -18.22 22.35
N GLN A 367 -4.17 -18.43 21.05
CA GLN A 367 -3.06 -18.51 20.10
C GLN A 367 -2.29 -17.19 20.00
N ILE A 368 -2.99 -16.05 19.94
CA ILE A 368 -2.37 -14.72 19.94
C ILE A 368 -1.58 -14.48 21.23
N ALA A 369 -2.09 -14.95 22.38
CA ALA A 369 -1.38 -14.84 23.66
C ALA A 369 -0.09 -15.68 23.70
N GLU A 370 -0.10 -16.88 23.14
CA GLU A 370 1.08 -17.76 23.01
C GLU A 370 2.13 -17.15 22.07
N TRP A 371 1.71 -16.66 20.90
CA TRP A 371 2.60 -15.93 19.99
C TRP A 371 3.19 -14.69 20.65
N TYR A 372 2.38 -13.92 21.39
CA TYR A 372 2.89 -12.75 22.08
C TYR A 372 3.95 -13.11 23.13
N ALA A 373 3.77 -14.21 23.89
CA ALA A 373 4.77 -14.70 24.83
C ALA A 373 6.07 -15.12 24.13
N GLN A 374 5.98 -15.80 22.98
CA GLN A 374 7.14 -16.19 22.20
C GLN A 374 7.86 -14.98 21.58
N ALA A 375 7.12 -13.98 21.10
CA ALA A 375 7.68 -12.74 20.58
C ALA A 375 8.50 -11.99 21.64
N LEU A 376 8.02 -11.97 22.88
CA LEU A 376 8.76 -11.38 24.01
C LEU A 376 10.10 -12.08 24.29
N ILE A 377 10.15 -13.40 24.13
CA ILE A 377 11.38 -14.18 24.26
C ILE A 377 12.37 -13.77 23.17
N TYR A 378 11.92 -13.71 21.91
CA TYR A 378 12.78 -13.27 20.79
C TYR A 378 13.32 -11.85 20.97
N LEU A 379 12.50 -10.92 21.47
CA LEU A 379 12.96 -9.55 21.78
C LEU A 379 14.04 -9.54 22.86
N ARG A 380 13.87 -10.34 23.92
CA ARG A 380 14.83 -10.42 25.03
C ARG A 380 16.15 -11.02 24.56
N ASP A 381 16.09 -12.03 23.70
CA ASP A 381 17.26 -12.78 23.24
C ASP A 381 17.95 -12.08 22.04
N GLY A 382 17.43 -10.92 21.59
CA GLY A 382 18.00 -10.14 20.49
C GLY A 382 17.73 -10.71 19.09
N GLN A 383 16.79 -11.64 18.98
CA GLN A 383 16.34 -12.25 17.72
C GLN A 383 15.29 -11.37 17.04
N TRP A 384 15.75 -10.24 16.48
CA TRP A 384 14.87 -9.18 15.99
C TRP A 384 13.99 -9.61 14.81
N VAL A 385 14.52 -10.42 13.89
CA VAL A 385 13.80 -10.84 12.68
C VAL A 385 12.59 -11.71 13.04
N GLU A 386 12.81 -12.71 13.89
CA GLU A 386 11.79 -13.62 14.40
C GLU A 386 10.76 -12.86 15.23
N ALA A 387 11.19 -11.93 16.09
CA ALA A 387 10.30 -11.06 16.85
C ALA A 387 9.40 -10.21 15.93
N ILE A 388 9.96 -9.60 14.88
CA ILE A 388 9.22 -8.75 13.93
C ILE A 388 8.18 -9.56 13.16
N GLN A 389 8.53 -10.78 12.73
CA GLN A 389 7.59 -11.66 12.04
C GLN A 389 6.39 -11.98 12.93
N LEU A 390 6.65 -12.45 14.15
CA LEU A 390 5.60 -12.86 15.08
C LEU A 390 4.72 -11.68 15.52
N LEU A 391 5.34 -10.54 15.87
CA LEU A 391 4.60 -9.32 16.23
C LEU A 391 3.81 -8.76 15.04
N GLY A 392 4.34 -8.88 13.82
CA GLY A 392 3.63 -8.51 12.59
C GLY A 392 2.39 -9.36 12.35
N GLN A 393 2.48 -10.68 12.58
CA GLN A 393 1.34 -11.60 12.49
C GLN A 393 0.26 -11.25 13.52
N ILE A 394 0.65 -11.01 14.77
CA ILE A 394 -0.28 -10.61 15.83
C ILE A 394 -0.98 -9.31 15.48
N ASN A 395 -0.23 -8.29 15.03
CA ASN A 395 -0.80 -6.98 14.70
C ASN A 395 -1.73 -7.01 13.47
N ALA A 396 -1.50 -7.95 12.54
CA ALA A 396 -2.36 -8.16 11.39
C ALA A 396 -3.68 -8.86 11.75
N GLN A 397 -3.65 -9.79 12.72
CA GLN A 397 -4.86 -10.46 13.21
C GLN A 397 -5.66 -9.60 14.19
N GLN A 398 -4.98 -8.91 15.12
CA GLN A 398 -5.64 -8.09 16.12
C GLN A 398 -4.88 -6.77 16.34
N THR A 399 -5.32 -5.75 15.60
CA THR A 399 -4.81 -4.38 15.74
C THR A 399 -5.04 -3.87 17.17
N GLY A 400 -3.98 -3.40 17.82
CA GLY A 400 -4.08 -2.87 19.19
C GLY A 400 -4.01 -3.92 20.31
N TYR A 401 -3.63 -5.16 20.01
CA TYR A 401 -3.35 -6.14 21.06
C TYR A 401 -2.16 -5.70 21.93
N LYS A 402 -2.45 -5.31 23.17
CA LYS A 402 -1.46 -4.82 24.17
C LYS A 402 -0.55 -3.72 23.59
N ASP A 403 0.76 -3.90 23.68
CA ASP A 403 1.80 -2.99 23.21
C ASP A 403 2.55 -3.55 21.98
N VAL A 404 1.93 -4.48 21.23
CA VAL A 404 2.55 -5.13 20.05
C VAL A 404 3.04 -4.12 19.02
N SER A 405 2.24 -3.10 18.71
CA SER A 405 2.63 -2.06 17.74
C SER A 405 3.90 -1.33 18.19
N THR A 406 3.97 -0.93 19.45
CA THR A 406 5.14 -0.27 20.03
C THR A 406 6.36 -1.19 20.01
N LYS A 407 6.21 -2.45 20.42
CA LYS A 407 7.29 -3.44 20.39
C LYS A 407 7.76 -3.77 18.98
N LEU A 408 6.86 -3.83 18.01
CA LEU A 408 7.18 -4.06 16.61
C LEU A 408 8.02 -2.91 16.04
N HIS A 409 7.66 -1.67 16.37
CA HIS A 409 8.46 -0.49 16.00
C HIS A 409 9.84 -0.52 16.63
N GLU A 410 9.94 -0.83 17.93
CA GLU A 410 11.23 -0.94 18.62
C GLU A 410 12.08 -2.08 18.04
N ALA A 411 11.50 -3.25 17.78
CA ALA A 411 12.20 -4.38 17.18
C ALA A 411 12.77 -4.03 15.80
N LYS A 412 11.99 -3.37 14.94
CA LYS A 412 12.45 -2.90 13.62
C LYS A 412 13.58 -1.90 13.74
N ARG A 413 13.48 -0.97 14.70
CA ARG A 413 14.54 0.00 14.99
C ARG A 413 15.84 -0.70 15.39
N GLN A 414 15.78 -1.67 16.30
CA GLN A 414 16.94 -2.43 16.77
C GLN A 414 17.53 -3.33 15.68
N GLN A 415 16.71 -3.97 14.85
CA GLN A 415 17.17 -4.74 13.68
C GLN A 415 18.00 -3.85 12.74
N GLN A 416 17.48 -2.67 12.41
CA GLN A 416 18.16 -1.75 11.49
C GLN A 416 19.51 -1.26 12.07
N ILE A 417 19.57 -0.99 13.38
CA ILE A 417 20.83 -0.66 14.06
C ILE A 417 21.82 -1.83 13.99
N ALA A 418 21.36 -3.07 14.22
CA ALA A 418 22.21 -4.26 14.17
C ALA A 418 22.80 -4.49 12.77
N GLU A 419 22.00 -4.36 11.71
CA GLU A 419 22.44 -4.48 10.31
C GLU A 419 23.47 -3.40 9.95
N LEU A 420 23.22 -2.14 10.33
CA LEU A 420 24.17 -1.06 10.11
C LEU A 420 25.45 -1.28 10.90
N THR A 421 25.36 -1.79 12.13
CA THR A 421 26.54 -2.10 12.96
C THR A 421 27.40 -3.18 12.30
N ALA A 422 26.80 -4.23 11.73
CA ALA A 422 27.53 -5.25 10.98
C ALA A 422 28.28 -4.65 9.77
N LYS A 423 27.64 -3.75 9.01
CA LYS A 423 28.28 -3.03 7.89
C LYS A 423 29.41 -2.10 8.35
N VAL A 424 29.27 -1.50 9.54
CA VAL A 424 30.35 -0.72 10.16
C VAL A 424 31.54 -1.63 10.41
N GLU A 425 31.38 -2.78 11.06
CA GLU A 425 32.50 -3.70 11.33
C GLU A 425 33.20 -4.15 10.03
N GLU A 426 32.45 -4.46 8.98
CA GLU A 426 32.99 -4.82 7.66
C GLU A 426 33.81 -3.67 7.04
N SER A 427 33.29 -2.44 7.10
CA SER A 427 33.99 -1.26 6.58
C SER A 427 35.23 -0.88 7.40
N TYR A 428 35.21 -1.12 8.72
CA TYR A 428 36.39 -0.98 9.59
C TYR A 428 37.47 -2.01 9.24
N ALA A 429 37.08 -3.28 9.06
CA ALA A 429 38.00 -4.34 8.65
C ALA A 429 38.62 -4.06 7.28
N SER A 430 37.85 -3.46 6.37
CA SER A 430 38.30 -3.09 5.02
C SER A 430 38.99 -1.73 4.94
N GLN A 431 39.11 -0.99 6.06
CA GLN A 431 39.64 0.37 6.13
C GLN A 431 38.96 1.38 5.17
N THR A 432 37.69 1.14 4.83
CA THR A 432 36.87 2.00 3.96
C THR A 432 36.14 3.06 4.78
N TRP A 433 36.91 4.02 5.29
CA TRP A 433 36.43 5.03 6.27
C TRP A 433 35.21 5.84 5.81
N VAL A 434 35.05 6.09 4.51
CA VAL A 434 33.91 6.85 3.97
C VAL A 434 32.58 6.10 4.16
N GLU A 435 32.55 4.79 3.84
CA GLU A 435 31.34 3.97 4.04
C GLU A 435 31.09 3.74 5.54
N SER A 436 32.15 3.59 6.34
CA SER A 436 32.03 3.49 7.80
C SER A 436 31.35 4.73 8.41
N ILE A 437 31.81 5.94 8.05
CA ILE A 437 31.22 7.21 8.49
C ILE A 437 29.74 7.28 8.12
N LYS A 438 29.39 6.91 6.88
CA LYS A 438 28.02 6.92 6.38
C LYS A 438 27.12 5.97 7.19
N HIS A 439 27.57 4.75 7.49
CA HIS A 439 26.79 3.80 8.28
C HIS A 439 26.67 4.24 9.76
N LEU A 440 27.72 4.82 10.35
CA LEU A 440 27.69 5.37 11.71
C LEU A 440 26.73 6.57 11.83
N GLU A 441 26.73 7.48 10.85
CA GLU A 441 25.79 8.61 10.79
C GLU A 441 24.35 8.12 10.63
N ALA A 442 24.13 7.04 9.85
CA ALA A 442 22.82 6.40 9.74
C ALA A 442 22.36 5.78 11.07
N ILE A 443 23.26 5.19 11.86
CA ILE A 443 22.93 4.69 13.20
C ILE A 443 22.55 5.85 14.13
N LEU A 444 23.30 6.97 14.12
CA LEU A 444 22.99 8.14 14.96
C LEU A 444 21.69 8.85 14.57
N ALA A 445 21.27 8.75 13.30
CA ALA A 445 19.95 9.22 12.89
C ALA A 445 18.80 8.42 13.54
N ILE A 446 19.06 7.14 13.85
CA ILE A 446 18.09 6.24 14.49
C ILE A 446 18.22 6.30 16.03
N ASP A 447 19.43 6.43 16.55
CA ASP A 447 19.76 6.48 17.98
C ASP A 447 20.76 7.61 18.31
N PRO A 448 20.28 8.87 18.43
CA PRO A 448 21.14 10.03 18.62
C PRO A 448 21.93 10.05 19.94
N GLU A 449 21.50 9.29 20.94
CA GLU A 449 22.13 9.23 22.26
C GLU A 449 23.25 8.19 22.35
N ASN A 450 23.49 7.42 21.28
CA ASN A 450 24.47 6.34 21.29
C ASN A 450 25.91 6.86 21.37
N GLN A 451 26.43 6.99 22.60
CA GLN A 451 27.77 7.53 22.84
C GLN A 451 28.87 6.68 22.21
N LYS A 452 28.71 5.34 22.16
CA LYS A 452 29.68 4.44 21.55
C LYS A 452 29.83 4.72 20.04
N VAL A 453 28.70 4.93 19.35
CA VAL A 453 28.67 5.25 17.93
C VAL A 453 29.27 6.64 17.66
N LYS A 454 29.00 7.63 18.52
CA LYS A 454 29.65 8.97 18.42
C LYS A 454 31.17 8.88 18.51
N THR A 455 31.69 8.17 19.50
CA THR A 455 33.14 8.00 19.66
C THR A 455 33.76 7.27 18.46
N ARG A 456 33.09 6.24 17.93
CA ARG A 456 33.51 5.56 16.71
C ARG A 456 33.43 6.45 15.47
N LEU A 457 32.46 7.35 15.37
CA LEU A 457 32.36 8.30 14.27
C LEU A 457 33.52 9.28 14.26
N ASP A 458 33.88 9.81 15.43
CA ASP A 458 35.02 10.70 15.59
C ASP A 458 36.34 10.01 15.23
N ASP A 459 36.51 8.75 15.63
CA ASP A 459 37.66 7.94 15.26
C ASP A 459 37.71 7.68 13.75
N ALA A 460 36.62 7.22 13.12
CA ALA A 460 36.57 7.01 11.68
C ALA A 460 36.84 8.30 10.87
N LYS A 461 36.34 9.45 11.33
CA LYS A 461 36.64 10.77 10.74
C LYS A 461 38.12 11.11 10.85
N ARG A 462 38.74 10.86 12.01
CA ARG A 462 40.17 11.03 12.22
C ARG A 462 40.99 10.13 11.29
N GLN A 463 40.67 8.84 11.22
CA GLN A 463 41.35 7.88 10.35
C GLN A 463 41.25 8.24 8.87
N ARG A 464 40.09 8.71 8.41
CA ARG A 464 39.90 9.24 7.05
C ARG A 464 40.81 10.44 6.78
N GLN A 465 40.87 11.38 7.73
CA GLN A 465 41.70 12.59 7.59
C GLN A 465 43.19 12.22 7.53
N LEU A 466 43.64 11.32 8.39
CA LEU A 466 44.99 10.76 8.36
C LEU A 466 45.30 10.11 7.00
N ALA A 467 44.43 9.24 6.50
CA ALA A 467 44.61 8.59 5.19
C ALA A 467 44.74 9.62 4.05
N THR A 468 43.97 10.71 4.11
CA THR A 468 44.03 11.81 3.13
C THR A 468 45.38 12.55 3.22
N LEU A 469 45.83 12.88 4.42
CA LEU A 469 47.10 13.58 4.63
C LEU A 469 48.30 12.72 4.22
N TYR A 470 48.30 11.41 4.49
CA TYR A 470 49.33 10.50 3.99
C TYR A 470 49.34 10.39 2.47
N ALA A 471 48.17 10.36 1.82
CA ALA A 471 48.09 10.37 0.36
C ALA A 471 48.67 11.67 -0.22
N GLN A 472 48.37 12.82 0.39
CA GLN A 472 48.97 14.11 0.02
C GLN A 472 50.48 14.13 0.24
N ALA A 473 50.97 13.61 1.37
CA ALA A 473 52.39 13.48 1.66
C ALA A 473 53.12 12.69 0.58
N ARG A 474 52.57 11.52 0.19
CA ARG A 474 53.12 10.68 -0.89
C ARG A 474 53.11 11.40 -2.24
N ASN A 475 52.07 12.16 -2.56
CA ASN A 475 51.99 12.92 -3.81
C ASN A 475 53.03 14.05 -3.84
N TRP A 476 53.12 14.88 -2.80
CA TRP A 476 54.12 15.95 -2.71
C TRP A 476 55.55 15.41 -2.69
N HIS A 477 55.76 14.22 -2.12
CA HIS A 477 57.04 13.53 -2.20
C HIS A 477 57.39 13.14 -3.65
N ARG A 478 56.43 12.61 -4.44
CA ARG A 478 56.63 12.34 -5.88
C ARG A 478 56.90 13.62 -6.68
N GLU A 479 56.26 14.72 -6.32
CA GLU A 479 56.45 16.04 -6.94
C GLU A 479 57.70 16.78 -6.44
N GLN A 480 58.51 16.17 -5.55
CA GLN A 480 59.72 16.75 -4.97
C GLN A 480 59.48 18.04 -4.16
N GLN A 481 58.28 18.23 -3.63
CA GLN A 481 57.92 19.37 -2.79
C GLN A 481 58.23 19.10 -1.32
N TRP A 482 59.52 19.00 -1.00
CA TRP A 482 60.02 18.53 0.31
C TRP A 482 59.47 19.31 1.51
N GLN A 483 59.37 20.64 1.40
CA GLN A 483 58.86 21.47 2.49
C GLN A 483 57.40 21.16 2.81
N ARG A 484 56.56 20.95 1.80
CA ARG A 484 55.14 20.59 1.99
C ARG A 484 54.97 19.22 2.64
N VAL A 485 55.84 18.26 2.31
CA VAL A 485 55.88 16.96 2.99
C VAL A 485 56.18 17.16 4.48
N ILE A 486 57.15 17.99 4.85
CA ILE A 486 57.45 18.25 6.27
C ILE A 486 56.27 18.91 6.99
N ASP A 487 55.61 19.86 6.34
CA ASP A 487 54.47 20.60 6.90
C ASP A 487 53.26 19.67 7.11
N VAL A 488 52.94 18.79 6.16
CA VAL A 488 51.82 17.84 6.32
C VAL A 488 52.03 16.86 7.46
N PHE A 489 53.27 16.41 7.69
CA PHE A 489 53.59 15.55 8.83
C PHE A 489 53.47 16.29 10.18
N ARG A 490 53.52 17.63 10.20
CA ARG A 490 53.18 18.43 11.38
C ARG A 490 51.69 18.37 11.67
N GLU A 491 50.85 18.45 10.63
CA GLU A 491 49.39 18.30 10.74
C GLU A 491 48.99 16.89 11.16
N ILE A 492 49.63 15.85 10.60
CA ILE A 492 49.40 14.45 10.97
C ILE A 492 49.67 14.24 12.48
N ARG A 493 50.78 14.78 13.02
CA ARG A 493 51.09 14.66 14.47
C ARG A 493 50.12 15.41 15.38
N ALA A 494 49.50 16.48 14.88
CA ALA A 494 48.48 17.20 15.63
C ALA A 494 47.19 16.37 15.77
N LEU A 495 46.92 15.46 14.82
CA LEU A 495 45.78 14.55 14.85
C LEU A 495 46.06 13.25 15.61
N ASP A 496 47.27 12.71 15.49
CA ASP A 496 47.73 11.52 16.22
C ASP A 496 49.20 11.67 16.62
N THR A 497 49.44 11.77 17.93
CA THR A 497 50.77 11.98 18.52
C THR A 497 51.71 10.78 18.35
N SER A 498 51.16 9.57 18.19
CA SER A 498 51.91 8.31 18.08
C SER A 498 52.23 7.89 16.64
N CYS A 499 51.76 8.70 15.67
CA CYS A 499 51.87 8.51 14.22
C CYS A 499 53.19 7.85 13.75
N PRO A 500 53.13 6.67 13.12
CA PRO A 500 54.27 6.06 12.41
C PRO A 500 54.59 6.80 11.11
N ASP A 501 55.86 6.92 10.72
CA ASP A 501 56.28 7.29 9.35
C ASP A 501 56.76 6.03 8.62
N PRO A 502 55.84 5.18 8.13
CA PRO A 502 56.18 3.84 7.64
C PRO A 502 57.08 3.86 6.40
N ASP A 503 57.00 4.93 5.60
CA ASP A 503 57.75 5.12 4.37
C ASP A 503 59.00 6.00 4.57
N ASN A 504 59.26 6.42 5.82
CA ASN A 504 60.32 7.36 6.23
C ASN A 504 60.34 8.66 5.39
N LEU A 505 59.17 9.10 4.93
CA LEU A 505 59.01 10.20 3.96
C LEU A 505 59.43 11.53 4.56
N GLN A 506 59.19 11.73 5.85
CA GLN A 506 59.52 12.98 6.52
C GLN A 506 61.03 13.14 6.64
N GLU A 507 61.73 12.07 7.02
CA GLU A 507 63.19 12.10 7.15
C GLU A 507 63.85 12.22 5.78
N LEU A 508 63.34 11.51 4.76
CA LEU A 508 63.86 11.62 3.40
C LEU A 508 63.65 13.02 2.82
N ALA A 509 62.49 13.64 3.05
CA ALA A 509 62.23 15.02 2.64
C ALA A 509 63.20 16.01 3.31
N ARG A 510 63.52 15.84 4.60
CA ARG A 510 64.53 16.66 5.31
C ARG A 510 65.92 16.50 4.71
N GLN A 511 66.33 15.27 4.40
CA GLN A 511 67.63 15.01 3.77
C GLN A 511 67.73 15.67 2.39
N ARG A 512 66.70 15.53 1.55
CA ARG A 512 66.63 16.15 0.22
C ARG A 512 66.62 17.68 0.28
N LEU A 513 65.95 18.27 1.27
CA LEU A 513 65.96 19.72 1.46
C LEU A 513 67.36 20.22 1.86
N ARG A 514 68.02 19.56 2.81
CA ARG A 514 69.41 19.87 3.20
C ARG A 514 70.38 19.73 2.03
N GLU A 515 70.22 18.69 1.20
CA GLU A 515 71.03 18.49 0.00
C GLU A 515 70.84 19.63 -1.01
N LYS A 516 69.59 20.03 -1.26
CA LYS A 516 69.26 21.15 -2.15
C LYS A 516 69.83 22.48 -1.62
N GLU A 517 69.72 22.73 -0.33
CA GLU A 517 70.30 23.91 0.33
C GLU A 517 71.81 23.92 0.20
N ARG A 518 72.47 22.77 0.43
CA ARG A 518 73.91 22.60 0.25
C ARG A 518 74.34 22.91 -1.18
N LEU A 519 73.67 22.35 -2.19
CA LEU A 519 73.97 22.60 -3.61
C LEU A 519 73.75 24.07 -3.99
N ASN A 520 72.69 24.71 -3.48
CA ASN A 520 72.44 26.13 -3.69
C ASN A 520 73.55 27.00 -3.06
N GLN A 521 74.01 26.63 -1.86
CA GLN A 521 75.10 27.31 -1.17
C GLN A 521 76.42 27.12 -1.92
N GLU A 522 76.75 25.91 -2.37
CA GLU A 522 77.92 25.63 -3.23
C GLU A 522 77.87 26.44 -4.52
N GLY A 523 76.72 26.51 -5.19
CA GLY A 523 76.53 27.33 -6.39
C GLY A 523 76.66 28.84 -6.13
N ARG A 524 76.17 29.34 -4.98
CA ARG A 524 76.33 30.74 -4.57
C ARG A 524 77.80 31.08 -4.32
N VAL A 525 78.50 30.23 -3.57
CA VAL A 525 79.93 30.35 -3.27
C VAL A 525 80.76 30.32 -4.57
N ALA A 526 80.44 29.42 -5.51
CA ALA A 526 81.09 29.39 -6.82
C ALA A 526 80.86 30.67 -7.66
N LYS A 527 79.62 31.19 -7.67
CA LYS A 527 79.30 32.44 -8.37
C LYS A 527 80.03 33.65 -7.78
N LEU A 528 80.07 33.74 -6.45
CA LEU A 528 80.82 34.78 -5.73
C LEU A 528 82.31 34.71 -6.06
N HIS A 529 82.91 33.52 -6.03
CA HIS A 529 84.31 33.32 -6.38
C HIS A 529 84.63 33.76 -7.82
N ASN A 530 83.81 33.35 -8.80
CA ASN A 530 83.99 33.76 -10.19
C ASN A 530 83.84 35.28 -10.36
N ARG A 531 82.88 35.90 -9.66
CA ARG A 531 82.68 37.36 -9.66
C ARG A 531 83.88 38.09 -9.05
N GLY A 532 84.43 37.59 -7.94
CA GLY A 532 85.63 38.13 -7.32
C GLY A 532 86.83 38.08 -8.27
N GLN A 533 87.05 36.94 -8.96
CA GLN A 533 88.10 36.81 -9.97
C GLN A 533 87.92 37.75 -11.17
N LEU A 534 86.67 37.98 -11.61
CA LEU A 534 86.40 38.97 -12.67
C LEU A 534 86.81 40.38 -12.23
N TYR A 535 86.53 40.77 -10.98
CA TYR A 535 86.98 42.06 -10.45
C TYR A 535 88.51 42.15 -10.31
N MET A 536 89.18 41.05 -9.92
CA MET A 536 90.65 40.98 -9.92
C MET A 536 91.23 41.23 -11.32
N ASN A 537 90.69 40.57 -12.34
CA ASN A 537 91.15 40.73 -13.72
C ASN A 537 90.86 42.13 -14.28
N ALA A 538 89.79 42.77 -13.82
CA ALA A 538 89.43 44.15 -14.16
C ALA A 538 90.21 45.20 -13.34
N GLN A 539 91.09 44.78 -12.41
CA GLN A 539 91.82 45.64 -11.47
C GLN A 539 90.89 46.50 -10.57
N GLU A 540 89.65 46.05 -10.36
CA GLU A 540 88.68 46.69 -9.47
C GLU A 540 88.84 46.16 -8.03
N TRP A 541 89.98 46.45 -7.41
CA TRP A 541 90.43 45.81 -6.16
C TRP A 541 89.43 45.94 -4.99
N GLN A 542 88.80 47.10 -4.82
CA GLN A 542 87.84 47.32 -3.74
C GLN A 542 86.61 46.40 -3.84
N LYS A 543 86.07 46.23 -5.06
CA LYS A 543 84.92 45.34 -5.30
C LYS A 543 85.32 43.87 -5.22
N ALA A 544 86.56 43.53 -5.59
CA ALA A 544 87.10 42.18 -5.41
C ALA A 544 87.18 41.82 -3.91
N ILE A 545 87.66 42.73 -3.07
CA ILE A 545 87.73 42.57 -1.61
C ILE A 545 86.33 42.33 -1.03
N GLU A 546 85.35 43.18 -1.33
CA GLU A 546 83.97 43.03 -0.81
C GLU A 546 83.36 41.65 -1.17
N VAL A 547 83.55 41.19 -2.41
CA VAL A 547 83.04 39.89 -2.86
C VAL A 547 83.79 38.72 -2.20
N PHE A 548 85.10 38.83 -2.00
CA PHE A 548 85.87 37.78 -1.33
C PHE A 548 85.66 37.77 0.19
N GLU A 549 85.34 38.91 0.83
CA GLU A 549 84.91 38.96 2.23
C GLU A 549 83.54 38.30 2.42
N GLU A 550 82.56 38.58 1.54
CA GLU A 550 81.27 37.88 1.53
C GLU A 550 81.47 36.37 1.34
N LEU A 551 82.38 35.98 0.43
CA LEU A 551 82.74 34.59 0.19
C LEU A 551 83.39 33.94 1.41
N ALA A 552 84.32 34.62 2.08
CA ALA A 552 85.01 34.13 3.26
C ALA A 552 84.07 33.97 4.46
N GLN A 553 83.06 34.82 4.61
CA GLN A 553 82.01 34.64 5.63
C GLN A 553 81.14 33.42 5.37
N LEU A 554 80.85 33.11 4.11
CA LEU A 554 80.02 31.96 3.71
C LEU A 554 80.78 30.64 3.69
N ASN A 555 82.04 30.64 3.27
CA ASN A 555 82.93 29.48 3.28
C ASN A 555 84.42 29.93 3.27
N PRO A 556 85.08 30.03 4.44
CA PRO A 556 86.46 30.50 4.55
C PRO A 556 87.49 29.68 3.77
N ASN A 557 87.23 28.39 3.58
CA ASN A 557 88.15 27.42 2.98
C ASN A 557 87.84 27.14 1.50
N TYR A 558 87.01 27.95 0.86
CA TYR A 558 86.65 27.73 -0.54
C TYR A 558 87.79 28.12 -1.48
N ARG A 559 88.49 27.13 -2.06
CA ARG A 559 89.61 27.35 -2.99
C ARG A 559 90.63 28.34 -2.43
N ASP A 560 91.07 29.31 -3.23
CA ASP A 560 92.14 30.26 -2.89
C ASP A 560 91.60 31.59 -2.31
N THR A 561 90.40 31.57 -1.72
CA THR A 561 89.69 32.81 -1.30
C THR A 561 90.53 33.68 -0.37
N SER A 562 91.22 33.10 0.62
CA SER A 562 92.06 33.87 1.55
C SER A 562 93.31 34.46 0.88
N ALA A 563 93.89 33.74 -0.09
CA ALA A 563 95.06 34.20 -0.83
C ALA A 563 94.68 35.34 -1.79
N LEU A 564 93.59 35.17 -2.54
CA LEU A 564 93.07 36.20 -3.46
C LEU A 564 92.61 37.46 -2.72
N LEU A 565 92.04 37.32 -1.52
CA LEU A 565 91.68 38.46 -0.67
C LEU A 565 92.91 39.25 -0.21
N ALA A 566 93.96 38.55 0.26
CA ALA A 566 95.21 39.18 0.67
C ALA A 566 95.93 39.86 -0.50
N GLU A 567 95.91 39.24 -1.69
CA GLU A 567 96.45 39.79 -2.93
C GLU A 567 95.71 41.07 -3.34
N ALA A 568 94.38 41.05 -3.35
CA ALA A 568 93.57 42.24 -3.66
C ALA A 568 93.84 43.40 -2.68
N GLN A 569 93.99 43.10 -1.38
CA GLN A 569 94.33 44.09 -0.35
C GLN A 569 95.74 44.65 -0.53
N GLN A 570 96.70 43.81 -0.92
CA GLN A 570 98.07 44.22 -1.19
C GLN A 570 98.15 45.16 -2.41
N GLU A 571 97.52 44.80 -3.53
CA GLU A 571 97.50 45.62 -4.75
C GLU A 571 96.82 46.98 -4.53
N LEU A 572 95.71 47.01 -3.78
CA LEU A 572 95.06 48.25 -3.38
C LEU A 572 96.00 49.16 -2.57
N ASN A 573 96.79 48.58 -1.67
CA ASN A 573 97.75 49.32 -0.84
C ASN A 573 98.99 49.77 -1.62
N GLN A 574 99.46 48.99 -2.59
CA GLN A 574 100.56 49.39 -3.49
C GLN A 574 100.15 50.56 -4.39
N GLY A 575 98.93 50.52 -4.96
CA GLY A 575 98.38 51.64 -5.71
C GLY A 575 98.32 52.93 -4.90
N LYS A 576 97.96 52.84 -3.61
CA LYS A 576 97.98 54.00 -2.68
C LYS A 576 99.39 54.48 -2.34
N GLN A 577 100.40 53.60 -2.29
CA GLN A 577 101.81 53.99 -2.02
C GLN A 577 102.53 54.59 -3.22
N MET A 578 102.10 54.30 -4.45
CA MET A 578 102.65 54.88 -5.69
C MET A 578 102.17 56.33 -5.96
N LEU A 579 101.03 56.73 -5.37
CA LEU A 579 100.46 58.07 -5.50
C LEU A 579 101.43 59.22 -5.15
N PRO A 580 102.14 59.22 -3.99
CA PRO A 580 103.08 60.30 -3.66
C PRO A 580 104.29 60.36 -4.60
N PHE A 581 104.76 59.25 -5.15
CA PHE A 581 105.86 59.24 -6.13
C PHE A 581 105.45 59.84 -7.48
N MET A 582 104.23 59.54 -7.96
CA MET A 582 103.69 60.14 -9.18
C MET A 582 103.46 61.65 -9.03
N GLY A 583 102.99 62.09 -7.86
CA GLY A 583 102.88 63.51 -7.52
C GLY A 583 104.25 64.22 -7.46
N LEU A 584 105.29 63.54 -6.98
CA LEU A 584 106.65 64.08 -6.91
C LEU A 584 107.29 64.20 -8.30
N ILE A 585 107.04 63.24 -9.20
CA ILE A 585 107.47 63.31 -10.61
C ILE A 585 106.77 64.48 -11.33
N ALA A 586 105.47 64.67 -11.11
CA ALA A 586 104.72 65.81 -11.66
C ALA A 586 105.23 67.15 -11.10
N ALA A 587 105.52 67.23 -9.80
CA ALA A 587 106.07 68.44 -9.17
C ALA A 587 107.48 68.78 -9.67
N VAL A 588 108.34 67.77 -9.87
CA VAL A 588 109.68 67.94 -10.46
C VAL A 588 109.58 68.42 -11.91
N TRP A 589 108.62 67.89 -12.69
CA TRP A 589 108.34 68.37 -14.05
C TRP A 589 107.88 69.83 -14.09
N VAL A 590 107.03 70.25 -13.15
CA VAL A 590 106.59 71.65 -13.01
C VAL A 590 107.76 72.58 -12.64
N ILE A 591 108.67 72.15 -11.76
CA ILE A 591 109.86 72.92 -11.38
C ILE A 591 110.85 73.05 -12.55
N ILE A 592 111.06 71.98 -13.33
CA ILE A 592 111.92 71.99 -14.52
C ILE A 592 111.38 72.95 -15.58
N LEU A 593 110.07 72.98 -15.80
CA LEU A 593 109.43 73.94 -16.71
C LEU A 593 109.56 75.39 -16.22
N PHE A 594 109.57 75.62 -14.90
CA PHE A 594 109.68 76.95 -14.31
C PHE A 594 111.11 77.51 -14.35
N LEU A 595 112.14 76.65 -14.30
CA LEU A 595 113.55 77.07 -14.30
C LEU A 595 114.15 77.20 -15.71
N ALA A 596 113.54 76.61 -16.74
CA ALA A 596 114.12 76.53 -18.07
C ALA A 596 113.79 77.71 -19.02
N ASN A 597 113.12 78.79 -18.59
CA ASN A 597 112.78 79.88 -19.52
C ASN A 597 112.73 81.29 -18.89
N PRO A 598 113.75 82.15 -19.12
CA PRO A 598 113.71 83.57 -18.81
C PRO A 598 113.31 84.36 -20.06
N LEU A 599 112.13 85.00 -20.08
CA LEU A 599 111.73 86.20 -20.87
C LEU A 599 110.20 86.22 -21.11
N GLY A 600 109.54 87.30 -20.71
CA GLY A 600 108.29 87.78 -21.34
C GLY A 600 106.98 87.60 -20.54
N ASP A 601 106.59 88.66 -19.82
CA ASP A 601 105.27 88.82 -19.21
C ASP A 601 104.16 88.84 -20.26
N SER A 602 103.40 87.75 -20.35
CA SER A 602 101.97 87.70 -20.74
C SER A 602 101.46 86.26 -20.94
N VAL A 603 102.34 85.24 -20.92
CA VAL A 603 101.94 83.83 -21.03
C VAL A 603 102.08 83.06 -19.70
N ALA A 604 102.91 83.56 -18.77
CA ALA A 604 103.19 82.93 -17.48
C ALA A 604 101.98 82.90 -16.50
N GLY A 605 101.09 83.90 -16.55
CA GLY A 605 99.89 83.93 -15.71
C GLY A 605 98.83 82.90 -16.12
N GLY A 606 98.73 82.61 -17.43
CA GLY A 606 97.74 81.67 -17.97
C GLY A 606 98.12 80.21 -17.74
N ILE A 607 99.39 79.85 -17.92
CA ILE A 607 99.87 78.48 -17.70
C ILE A 607 100.09 78.19 -16.21
N GLY A 608 100.54 79.19 -15.45
CA GLY A 608 100.63 79.10 -13.98
C GLY A 608 99.27 78.88 -13.33
N GLY A 609 98.24 79.64 -13.72
CA GLY A 609 96.88 79.44 -13.22
C GLY A 609 96.29 78.06 -13.57
N LEU A 610 96.60 77.53 -14.75
CA LEU A 610 96.09 76.24 -15.25
C LEU A 610 96.76 75.05 -14.55
N LEU A 611 98.07 75.12 -14.27
CA LEU A 611 98.79 74.10 -13.49
C LEU A 611 98.45 74.16 -12.00
N THR A 612 98.20 75.36 -11.45
CA THR A 612 97.75 75.49 -10.05
C THR A 612 96.31 75.00 -9.89
N GLY A 613 95.44 75.24 -10.88
CA GLY A 613 94.08 74.69 -10.92
C GLY A 613 94.05 73.16 -11.06
N LEU A 614 94.92 72.58 -11.88
CA LEU A 614 95.09 71.12 -12.00
C LEU A 614 95.67 70.51 -10.72
N ALA A 615 96.63 71.16 -10.07
CA ALA A 615 97.19 70.69 -8.80
C ALA A 615 96.17 70.74 -7.64
N ILE A 616 95.32 71.77 -7.58
CA ILE A 616 94.22 71.85 -6.61
C ILE A 616 93.15 70.79 -6.91
N ALA A 617 92.74 70.62 -8.17
CA ALA A 617 91.76 69.59 -8.56
C ALA A 617 92.25 68.14 -8.32
N TRP A 618 93.57 67.91 -8.39
CA TRP A 618 94.18 66.59 -8.15
C TRP A 618 94.43 66.33 -6.65
N THR A 619 94.60 67.38 -5.83
CA THR A 619 94.76 67.26 -4.37
C THR A 619 93.43 67.26 -3.60
N THR A 620 92.34 67.76 -4.20
CA THR A 620 90.98 67.69 -3.64
C THR A 620 90.22 66.41 -4.04
N GLN A 621 90.92 65.36 -4.48
CA GLN A 621 90.33 64.05 -4.72
C GLN A 621 90.13 63.31 -3.38
N ASP A 622 89.38 63.96 -2.50
CA ASP A 622 88.75 63.34 -1.34
C ASP A 622 87.38 62.85 -1.81
N GLU A 623 87.03 61.60 -1.51
CA GLU A 623 85.87 60.88 -2.07
C GLU A 623 84.49 61.43 -1.61
N ALA A 624 84.45 62.63 -1.03
CA ALA A 624 83.28 63.25 -0.43
C ALA A 624 82.78 64.54 -1.13
N ALA A 625 83.31 64.91 -2.31
CA ALA A 625 82.89 66.12 -3.02
C ALA A 625 81.72 65.88 -4.01
N ASP A 626 80.69 66.72 -3.88
CA ASP A 626 79.40 66.70 -4.59
C ASP A 626 79.54 66.59 -6.12
N VAL A 627 78.72 65.72 -6.74
CA VAL A 627 78.71 65.44 -8.20
C VAL A 627 78.51 66.72 -9.02
N MET A 628 77.84 67.71 -8.47
CA MET A 628 77.67 69.04 -9.09
C MET A 628 79.00 69.80 -9.25
N LEU A 629 79.92 69.69 -8.28
CA LEU A 629 81.20 70.41 -8.29
C LEU A 629 82.15 69.82 -9.34
N GLN A 630 82.12 68.49 -9.50
CA GLN A 630 82.86 67.75 -10.53
C GLN A 630 82.40 68.12 -11.96
N GLN A 631 81.09 68.35 -12.17
CA GLN A 631 80.57 68.80 -13.47
C GLN A 631 80.92 70.26 -13.76
N LEU A 632 80.84 71.15 -12.77
CA LEU A 632 81.23 72.56 -12.89
C LEU A 632 82.72 72.72 -13.25
N LEU A 633 83.60 71.92 -12.64
CA LEU A 633 85.04 71.94 -12.95
C LEU A 633 85.33 71.49 -14.39
N LYS A 634 84.60 70.50 -14.91
CA LYS A 634 84.73 70.07 -16.31
C LYS A 634 84.28 71.17 -17.28
N ILE A 635 83.18 71.87 -17.00
CA ILE A 635 82.70 72.99 -17.83
C ILE A 635 83.74 74.12 -17.87
N LEU A 636 84.34 74.45 -16.73
CA LEU A 636 85.33 75.54 -16.62
C LEU A 636 86.64 75.21 -17.36
N MET A 637 87.09 73.97 -17.29
CA MET A 637 88.28 73.47 -18.02
C MET A 637 88.12 73.57 -19.55
N PHE A 638 86.94 73.25 -20.09
CA PHE A 638 86.69 73.33 -21.54
C PHE A 638 86.48 74.77 -22.03
N GLY A 639 85.89 75.64 -21.22
CA GLY A 639 85.76 77.07 -21.52
C GLY A 639 87.13 77.76 -21.63
N VAL A 640 88.07 77.41 -20.76
CA VAL A 640 89.45 77.93 -20.80
C VAL A 640 90.23 77.37 -22.00
N ALA A 641 90.07 76.09 -22.33
CA ALA A 641 90.70 75.51 -23.53
C ALA A 641 90.20 76.19 -24.82
N GLY A 642 88.89 76.49 -24.92
CA GLY A 642 88.32 77.23 -26.04
C GLY A 642 88.86 78.67 -26.15
N ALA A 643 89.02 79.36 -25.02
CA ALA A 643 89.60 80.70 -24.98
C ALA A 643 91.08 80.70 -25.41
N VAL A 644 91.85 79.71 -24.98
CA VAL A 644 93.27 79.55 -25.34
C VAL A 644 93.44 79.28 -26.84
N VAL A 645 92.62 78.40 -27.43
CA VAL A 645 92.67 78.15 -28.88
C VAL A 645 92.22 79.40 -29.66
N GLY A 646 91.20 80.11 -29.19
CA GLY A 646 90.77 81.39 -29.78
C GLY A 646 91.87 82.46 -29.77
N SER A 647 92.59 82.60 -28.65
CA SER A 647 93.70 83.55 -28.51
C SER A 647 94.92 83.15 -29.35
N ILE A 648 95.25 81.86 -29.45
CA ILE A 648 96.34 81.35 -30.29
C ILE A 648 96.04 81.61 -31.78
N VAL A 649 94.79 81.40 -32.21
CA VAL A 649 94.37 81.69 -33.59
C VAL A 649 94.40 83.20 -33.87
N TRP A 650 94.01 84.05 -32.90
CA TRP A 650 94.04 85.51 -33.06
C TRP A 650 95.45 86.11 -33.09
N LEU A 651 96.43 85.48 -32.41
CA LEU A 651 97.85 85.87 -32.40
C LEU A 651 98.63 85.43 -33.65
N ILE A 652 98.22 84.32 -34.29
CA ILE A 652 98.92 83.79 -35.47
C ILE A 652 98.49 84.53 -36.76
N ILE A 653 97.26 85.03 -36.82
CA ILE A 653 96.71 85.65 -38.04
C ILE A 653 97.44 86.94 -38.49
N PRO A 654 97.91 87.85 -37.61
CA PRO A 654 98.63 89.06 -38.04
C PRO A 654 100.12 88.85 -38.37
N ASN A 655 100.72 87.73 -37.95
CA ASN A 655 102.15 87.43 -38.15
C ASN A 655 102.44 86.49 -39.35
N LEU A 656 101.43 86.21 -40.17
CA LEU A 656 101.64 85.63 -41.49
C LEU A 656 102.17 86.71 -42.43
N ASP A 657 103.49 86.71 -42.58
CA ASP A 657 104.20 87.63 -43.48
C ASP A 657 103.71 87.48 -44.92
N ASN A 658 103.43 88.62 -45.54
CA ASN A 658 102.49 88.78 -46.65
C ASN A 658 103.17 88.65 -48.01
N SER A 659 104.08 87.67 -48.18
CA SER A 659 104.92 87.58 -49.38
C SER A 659 104.86 86.27 -50.17
N SER A 660 104.03 85.25 -49.84
CA SER A 660 103.99 84.02 -50.68
C SER A 660 102.70 83.17 -50.67
N ILE A 661 101.53 83.65 -50.21
CA ILE A 661 100.32 82.81 -50.20
C ILE A 661 99.20 83.44 -51.05
N PRO A 662 98.65 82.73 -52.07
CA PRO A 662 97.54 83.23 -52.87
C PRO A 662 96.26 83.41 -52.04
N THR A 663 95.57 84.51 -52.32
CA THR A 663 94.44 85.14 -51.60
C THR A 663 93.21 84.24 -51.33
N ILE A 664 93.22 82.98 -51.78
CA ILE A 664 92.08 82.04 -51.72
C ILE A 664 92.15 81.11 -50.48
N THR A 665 93.28 81.01 -49.78
CA THR A 665 93.45 80.04 -48.68
C THR A 665 92.96 80.53 -47.31
N ILE A 666 93.02 81.83 -47.02
CA ILE A 666 92.64 82.41 -45.72
C ILE A 666 91.13 82.24 -45.40
N PRO A 667 90.19 82.43 -46.35
CA PRO A 667 88.77 82.20 -46.08
C PRO A 667 88.45 80.73 -45.78
N ILE A 668 89.15 79.79 -46.42
CA ILE A 668 88.93 78.33 -46.25
C ILE A 668 89.39 77.87 -44.86
N VAL A 669 90.54 78.33 -44.40
CA VAL A 669 91.05 78.01 -43.05
C VAL A 669 90.13 78.61 -41.98
N LYS A 670 89.64 79.84 -42.18
CA LYS A 670 88.65 80.45 -41.26
C LYS A 670 87.32 79.68 -41.24
N ALA A 671 86.86 79.18 -42.38
CA ALA A 671 85.63 78.38 -42.47
C ALA A 671 85.77 76.98 -41.84
N LEU A 672 86.94 76.33 -41.95
CA LEU A 672 87.19 75.02 -41.33
C LEU A 672 87.30 75.11 -39.81
N ILE A 673 87.91 76.18 -39.29
CA ILE A 673 88.02 76.41 -37.84
C ILE A 673 86.64 76.75 -37.25
N SER A 674 85.83 77.58 -37.91
CA SER A 674 84.46 77.88 -37.45
C SER A 674 83.54 76.66 -37.52
N ALA A 675 83.68 75.81 -38.55
CA ALA A 675 82.96 74.53 -38.62
C ALA A 675 83.39 73.55 -37.52
N GLY A 676 84.69 73.47 -37.19
CA GLY A 676 85.22 72.63 -36.11
C GLY A 676 84.71 73.05 -34.72
N ILE A 677 84.62 74.35 -34.46
CA ILE A 677 84.06 74.90 -33.22
C ILE A 677 82.54 74.64 -33.15
N GLY A 678 81.82 74.81 -34.28
CA GLY A 678 80.39 74.52 -34.36
C GLY A 678 80.04 73.05 -34.12
N ILE A 679 80.81 72.11 -34.70
CA ILE A 679 80.61 70.66 -34.50
C ILE A 679 80.95 70.25 -33.05
N SER A 680 81.99 70.83 -32.46
CA SER A 680 82.37 70.55 -31.07
C SER A 680 81.30 71.05 -30.09
N ALA A 681 80.70 72.23 -30.32
CA ALA A 681 79.60 72.75 -29.52
C ALA A 681 78.31 71.92 -29.66
N LEU A 682 78.03 71.38 -30.85
CA LEU A 682 76.86 70.52 -31.11
C LEU A 682 77.00 69.12 -30.46
N LEU A 683 78.21 68.56 -30.47
CA LEU A 683 78.52 67.32 -29.74
C LEU A 683 78.43 67.52 -28.22
N LEU A 684 78.83 68.70 -27.72
CA LEU A 684 78.70 69.07 -26.31
C LEU A 684 77.23 69.18 -25.88
N TRP A 685 76.36 69.77 -26.70
CA TRP A 685 74.94 69.91 -26.37
C TRP A 685 74.19 68.57 -26.36
N LYS A 686 74.62 67.60 -27.17
CA LYS A 686 74.06 66.24 -27.18
C LYS A 686 74.52 65.39 -25.99
N GLN A 687 75.65 65.73 -25.37
CA GLN A 687 76.19 65.05 -24.19
C GLN A 687 75.75 65.68 -22.86
N LEU A 688 75.25 66.91 -22.91
CA LEU A 688 74.71 67.69 -21.78
C LEU A 688 73.16 67.70 -21.73
N GLY A 689 72.52 66.83 -22.53
CA GLY A 689 71.18 66.34 -22.25
C GLY A 689 71.26 65.23 -21.22
#